data_AF-A0A1A0QRD4-F1
#
_entry.id   AF-A0A1A0QRD4-F1
#
_cell.length_a   1.000
_cell.length_b   1.000
_cell.length_c   1.000
_cell.angle_alpha   90.00
_cell.angle_beta   90.00
_cell.angle_gamma   90.00
#
_symmetry.space_group_name_H-M   'P 1'
#
loop_
_entity.id
_entity.type
_entity.pdbx_description
1 polymer ?
#
loop_
_entity_poly.entity_id
_entity_poly.type
_entity_poly.pdbx_seq_one_letter_code
_entity_poly.pdbx_strand_id
1 'polypeptide(L)'
;MPGQVRMSTHRANRPFVARTVRVLAVPIIVFWALLAVTTNTFIPQVEHVAEQLAGSMIPSYAPSQVAMLRIGEKFQESTSTSLTMLVFEADRPLDDGDHRYYDDLMNRLKQDPEHVQYVMDLWGKPITAAGAQSVDGKATFVLLRLAGNIGQLQANESVNAVRDIIAGDTPPPGLKVYVSGAAPLASDTLTIANSSLNNITILTIILIVIMLLVVYRSLANVLVPLVSVLIEMLVAKGVIATLGHFGVIPLSSFAVNIVVALTLGAGTDYGIFLMGRYQEARQDGESREDAFYTAYRSVAPIIIGSGLTIAGACYCLSLARLDYFHTMGPAVAISMLFTIAAALTLAPALLTLGSLFGLFDPKRMSKGHLYRRIATSVVRWPKPVFVASTAVVMIGAVFVPTFKVSYDDRAYQPADGAANLGFEASDRHFSQSKLFSEMLMVESDHDMRNSADFISLDRVAKSLIRLPGVAMVQSITRPLGRPLEHATIPYLFTTQGSGSGQQLPFTERQNENTDKQAEIQARSVEVLQKVIGLTQQMADELHSTVLTLENLKQVTDDMNAGISNLDDFLRPLKNYFYWEPHCFDIPSCWAMRSLFDSLDGIDSLDAQIADAVTSFEAIDRLLPQMISQLERMMADSRSLLGVITNNYGPAHLQSTQTDQTYYDLINVGNDFDQSRSDDFFYIPREAFDNEDVKTGMQLMMSPDGKAARFIVTHEGNAMGPEGIDHVEQFPDAIKAALKETSLAGSKIYIGGAGSNNKDIKAYAASDLLIVAIAAFVLIFLIMLYLTRSLVAAMVIPGTVAFSYAGAFGLSILVWQHLIGLHLHWLVLPLTFIILVAVGSDYNLLLISRVKEESGAGLNTGLIRALGSTGGVVTSAGLVFAFTMLAMLISDLRTIGQVGSTVCIGLLLDTLVVRSFVVPCLLRLLGPWFWWPTFIRQRPLRQRQPVPQRQRAEA
;
A
#
# COMPACT_ATOMS: atom_id res chain seq x y z
N MET A 1 -23.41 -59.35 -68.16
CA MET A 1 -23.88 -57.99 -68.53
C MET A 1 -24.57 -57.37 -67.32
N PRO A 2 -23.95 -56.40 -66.62
CA PRO A 2 -24.56 -55.74 -65.47
C PRO A 2 -25.34 -54.50 -65.93
N GLY A 3 -26.58 -54.38 -65.44
CA GLY A 3 -27.44 -53.22 -65.65
C GLY A 3 -26.90 -51.98 -64.95
N GLN A 4 -26.55 -50.97 -65.74
CA GLN A 4 -26.20 -49.64 -65.27
C GLN A 4 -27.40 -49.00 -64.57
N VAL A 5 -27.33 -48.89 -63.25
CA VAL A 5 -28.15 -47.95 -62.49
C VAL A 5 -27.67 -46.56 -62.86
N ARG A 6 -28.49 -45.83 -63.63
CA ARG A 6 -28.29 -44.40 -63.93
C ARG A 6 -28.18 -43.63 -62.62
N MET A 7 -26.97 -43.27 -62.22
CA MET A 7 -26.74 -42.20 -61.26
C MET A 7 -27.21 -40.90 -61.89
N SER A 8 -28.25 -40.29 -61.31
CA SER A 8 -28.65 -38.93 -61.63
C SER A 8 -27.51 -37.99 -61.27
N THR A 9 -26.80 -37.51 -62.29
CA THR A 9 -25.78 -36.47 -62.19
C THR A 9 -26.43 -35.13 -61.91
N HIS A 10 -26.88 -34.92 -60.66
CA HIS A 10 -26.98 -33.56 -60.14
C HIS A 10 -25.55 -33.03 -59.98
N ARG A 11 -25.02 -32.39 -61.03
CA ARG A 11 -23.81 -31.56 -60.93
C ARG A 11 -24.13 -30.44 -59.93
N ALA A 12 -23.79 -30.66 -58.66
CA ALA A 12 -23.92 -29.65 -57.63
C ALA A 12 -23.07 -28.44 -58.02
N ASN A 13 -23.64 -27.23 -57.94
CA ASN A 13 -22.94 -25.98 -58.18
C ASN A 13 -21.63 -25.96 -57.36
N ARG A 14 -20.49 -26.03 -58.05
CA ARG A 14 -19.16 -25.93 -57.46
C ARG A 14 -18.89 -24.45 -57.14
N PRO A 15 -18.84 -24.05 -55.86
CA PRO A 15 -18.68 -22.64 -55.50
C PRO A 15 -17.33 -22.12 -56.00
N PHE A 16 -17.31 -20.88 -56.50
CA PHE A 16 -16.14 -20.25 -57.11
C PHE A 16 -14.91 -20.29 -56.18
N VAL A 17 -15.09 -19.90 -54.90
CA VAL A 17 -14.01 -19.88 -53.90
C VAL A 17 -13.38 -21.25 -53.70
N ALA A 18 -14.18 -22.30 -53.52
CA ALA A 18 -13.68 -23.66 -53.34
C ALA A 18 -12.90 -24.17 -54.57
N ARG A 19 -13.35 -23.79 -55.77
CA ARG A 19 -12.65 -24.15 -57.02
C ARG A 19 -11.30 -23.44 -57.12
N THR A 20 -11.27 -22.14 -56.80
CA THR A 20 -10.05 -21.35 -56.81
C THR A 20 -9.02 -21.88 -55.80
N VAL A 21 -9.43 -22.18 -54.57
CA VAL A 21 -8.54 -22.73 -53.53
C VAL A 21 -7.93 -24.07 -53.95
N ARG A 22 -8.72 -24.94 -54.61
CA ARG A 22 -8.22 -26.22 -55.10
C ARG A 22 -7.23 -26.08 -56.26
N VAL A 23 -7.52 -25.21 -57.23
CA VAL A 23 -6.67 -25.01 -58.41
C VAL A 23 -5.36 -24.31 -58.02
N LEU A 24 -5.43 -23.34 -57.11
CA LEU A 24 -4.29 -22.57 -56.63
C LEU A 24 -3.68 -23.15 -55.34
N ALA A 25 -3.88 -24.43 -55.04
CA ALA A 25 -3.45 -25.04 -53.78
C ALA A 25 -1.94 -24.86 -53.50
N VAL A 26 -1.08 -25.12 -54.50
CA VAL A 26 0.37 -24.95 -54.37
C VAL A 26 0.74 -23.46 -54.18
N PRO A 27 0.29 -22.51 -55.04
CA PRO A 27 0.50 -21.09 -54.79
C PRO A 27 0.04 -20.58 -53.43
N ILE A 28 -1.10 -21.07 -52.92
CA ILE A 28 -1.65 -20.67 -51.61
C ILE A 28 -0.74 -21.15 -50.47
N ILE A 29 -0.28 -22.40 -50.50
CA ILE A 29 0.65 -22.92 -49.48
C ILE A 29 1.96 -22.16 -49.52
N VAL A 30 2.50 -21.91 -50.72
CA VAL A 30 3.72 -21.12 -50.89
C VAL A 30 3.52 -19.70 -50.39
N PHE A 31 2.37 -19.07 -50.65
CA PHE A 31 2.05 -17.74 -50.16
C PHE A 31 2.05 -17.68 -48.62
N TRP A 32 1.35 -18.59 -47.94
CA TRP A 32 1.32 -18.61 -46.48
C TRP A 32 2.67 -18.96 -45.87
N ALA A 33 3.43 -19.89 -46.47
CA ALA A 33 4.77 -20.22 -46.03
C ALA A 33 5.73 -19.03 -46.21
N LEU A 34 5.67 -18.34 -47.34
CA LEU A 34 6.44 -17.12 -47.58
C LEU A 34 6.03 -16.03 -46.61
N LEU A 35 4.74 -15.82 -46.36
CA LEU A 35 4.24 -14.84 -45.40
C LEU A 35 4.73 -15.15 -43.98
N ALA A 36 4.72 -16.43 -43.57
CA ALA A 36 5.27 -16.86 -42.29
C ALA A 36 6.77 -16.54 -42.20
N VAL A 37 7.55 -16.91 -43.22
CA VAL A 37 8.99 -16.68 -43.26
C VAL A 37 9.31 -15.18 -43.28
N THR A 38 8.62 -14.39 -44.11
CA THR A 38 8.92 -12.96 -44.24
C THR A 38 8.61 -12.22 -42.94
N THR A 39 7.44 -12.45 -42.35
CA THR A 39 7.02 -11.76 -41.12
C THR A 39 7.83 -12.17 -39.89
N ASN A 40 8.41 -13.37 -39.84
CA ASN A 40 9.24 -13.81 -38.70
C ASN A 40 10.74 -13.58 -38.91
N THR A 41 11.20 -13.26 -40.13
CA THR A 41 12.63 -13.05 -40.43
C THR A 41 12.98 -11.57 -40.57
N PHE A 42 12.09 -10.75 -41.15
CA PHE A 42 12.36 -9.33 -41.40
C PHE A 42 11.84 -8.39 -40.31
N ILE A 43 10.98 -8.88 -39.42
CA ILE A 43 10.41 -8.11 -38.31
C ILE A 43 10.88 -8.75 -37.00
N PRO A 44 11.14 -7.96 -35.94
CA PRO A 44 11.44 -8.52 -34.62
C PRO A 44 10.34 -9.46 -34.14
N GLN A 45 10.72 -10.44 -33.31
CA GLN A 45 9.77 -11.39 -32.76
C GLN A 45 8.67 -10.68 -31.96
N VAL A 46 7.46 -11.26 -31.98
CA VAL A 46 6.26 -10.66 -31.38
C VAL A 46 6.46 -10.38 -29.89
N GLU A 47 7.26 -11.20 -29.21
CA GLU A 47 7.61 -11.06 -27.80
C GLU A 47 8.37 -9.74 -27.55
N HIS A 48 9.38 -9.45 -28.36
CA HIS A 48 10.17 -8.22 -28.23
C HIS A 48 9.36 -6.99 -28.64
N VAL A 49 8.54 -7.08 -29.69
CA VAL A 49 7.63 -6.00 -30.09
C VAL A 49 6.59 -5.72 -28.98
N ALA A 50 6.07 -6.78 -28.33
CA ALA A 50 5.13 -6.65 -27.22
C ALA A 50 5.78 -6.01 -26.00
N GLU A 51 7.06 -6.30 -25.72
CA GLU A 51 7.83 -5.64 -24.66
C GLU A 51 8.01 -4.14 -24.97
N GLN A 52 8.40 -3.79 -26.20
CA GLN A 52 8.60 -2.40 -26.62
C GLN A 52 7.32 -1.55 -26.58
N LEU A 53 6.19 -2.15 -26.94
CA LEU A 53 4.88 -1.47 -26.97
C LEU A 53 4.08 -1.63 -25.68
N ALA A 54 4.66 -2.29 -24.67
CA ALA A 54 3.99 -2.50 -23.40
C ALA A 54 3.62 -1.13 -22.79
N GLY A 55 2.32 -0.89 -22.66
CA GLY A 55 1.78 0.31 -22.02
C GLY A 55 1.82 0.22 -20.50
N SER A 56 1.41 1.31 -19.85
CA SER A 56 1.12 1.26 -18.41
C SER A 56 0.03 0.23 -18.15
N MET A 57 0.13 -0.54 -17.07
CA MET A 57 -0.89 -1.53 -16.71
C MET A 57 -2.21 -0.88 -16.29
N ILE A 58 -2.11 0.26 -15.59
CA ILE A 58 -3.21 1.09 -15.16
C ILE A 58 -3.17 2.37 -15.99
N PRO A 59 -4.30 2.85 -16.53
CA PRO A 59 -4.32 4.06 -17.35
C PRO A 59 -3.76 5.27 -16.60
N SER A 60 -2.99 6.11 -17.29
CA SER A 60 -2.35 7.29 -16.68
C SER A 60 -3.32 8.34 -16.13
N TYR A 61 -4.58 8.30 -16.55
CA TYR A 61 -5.66 9.16 -16.04
C TYR A 61 -6.36 8.60 -14.80
N ALA A 62 -6.00 7.39 -14.34
CA ALA A 62 -6.55 6.82 -13.11
C ALA A 62 -6.17 7.69 -11.90
N PRO A 63 -7.08 7.92 -10.93
CA PRO A 63 -6.80 8.75 -9.76
C PRO A 63 -5.48 8.41 -9.04
N SER A 64 -5.16 7.13 -8.85
CA SER A 64 -3.92 6.70 -8.20
C SER A 64 -2.66 7.01 -9.02
N GLN A 65 -2.73 6.84 -10.35
CA GLN A 65 -1.62 7.13 -11.25
C GLN A 65 -1.39 8.64 -11.38
N VAL A 66 -2.47 9.42 -11.52
CA VAL A 66 -2.41 10.89 -11.51
C VAL A 66 -1.81 11.40 -10.21
N ALA A 67 -2.19 10.81 -9.07
CA ALA A 67 -1.61 11.17 -7.78
C ALA A 67 -0.10 10.92 -7.72
N MET A 68 0.37 9.75 -8.15
CA MET A 68 1.80 9.43 -8.14
C MET A 68 2.61 10.33 -9.07
N LEU A 69 2.13 10.59 -10.29
CA LEU A 69 2.77 11.51 -11.24
C LEU A 69 2.81 12.94 -10.69
N ARG A 70 1.71 13.40 -10.09
CA ARG A 70 1.61 14.74 -9.52
C ARG A 70 2.51 14.92 -8.29
N ILE A 71 2.66 13.89 -7.46
CA ILE A 71 3.60 13.89 -6.34
C ILE A 71 5.03 13.94 -6.84
N GLY A 72 5.40 13.10 -7.81
CA GLY A 72 6.73 13.13 -8.44
C GLY A 72 7.06 14.50 -9.04
N GLU A 73 6.11 15.12 -9.75
CA GLU A 73 6.25 16.45 -10.34
C GLU A 73 6.45 17.54 -9.26
N LYS A 74 5.62 17.54 -8.22
CA LYS A 74 5.65 18.58 -7.18
C LYS A 74 6.87 18.52 -6.28
N PHE A 75 7.37 17.32 -6.01
CA PHE A 75 8.59 17.13 -5.24
C PHE A 75 9.85 17.20 -6.10
N GLN A 76 9.72 17.33 -7.43
CA GLN A 76 10.84 17.27 -8.39
C GLN A 76 11.64 15.97 -8.29
N GLU A 77 10.94 14.86 -8.00
CA GLU A 77 11.54 13.53 -7.78
C GLU A 77 11.41 12.64 -9.01
N SER A 78 10.28 12.68 -9.72
CA SER A 78 10.07 11.80 -10.85
C SER A 78 8.97 12.26 -11.80
N THR A 79 9.02 11.73 -13.01
CA THR A 79 7.98 11.83 -14.04
C THR A 79 7.29 10.50 -14.30
N SER A 80 7.62 9.49 -13.50
CA SER A 80 7.14 8.11 -13.63
C SER A 80 6.31 7.67 -12.43
N THR A 81 5.55 6.59 -12.64
CA THR A 81 4.82 5.89 -11.57
C THR A 81 5.62 4.74 -10.96
N SER A 82 6.86 4.52 -11.41
CA SER A 82 7.74 3.47 -10.92
C SER A 82 8.30 3.79 -9.55
N LEU A 83 7.95 2.95 -8.57
CA LEU A 83 8.48 2.98 -7.21
C LEU A 83 9.14 1.62 -6.93
N THR A 84 10.44 1.67 -6.69
CA THR A 84 11.28 0.51 -6.35
C THR A 84 11.79 0.67 -4.94
N MET A 85 11.88 -0.45 -4.22
CA MET A 85 12.41 -0.51 -2.87
C MET A 85 13.65 -1.39 -2.85
N LEU A 86 14.73 -0.87 -2.28
CA LEU A 86 15.90 -1.66 -1.93
C LEU A 86 15.79 -2.08 -0.48
N VAL A 87 15.89 -3.37 -0.20
CA VAL A 87 15.85 -3.93 1.15
C VAL A 87 17.23 -4.46 1.48
N PHE A 88 17.83 -3.93 2.55
CA PHE A 88 19.10 -4.36 3.09
C PHE A 88 18.80 -5.20 4.32
N GLU A 89 19.33 -6.41 4.36
CA GLU A 89 19.08 -7.37 5.44
C GLU A 89 20.40 -8.00 5.89
N ALA A 90 20.63 -8.03 7.20
CA ALA A 90 21.77 -8.70 7.80
C ALA A 90 21.35 -9.64 8.94
N ASP A 91 22.09 -10.73 9.12
CA ASP A 91 21.87 -11.67 10.25
C ASP A 91 22.27 -11.03 11.61
N ARG A 92 23.07 -9.96 11.55
CA ARG A 92 23.57 -9.15 12.65
C ARG A 92 22.99 -7.72 12.57
N PRO A 93 23.01 -6.94 13.67
CA PRO A 93 22.72 -5.51 13.58
C PRO A 93 23.61 -4.84 12.54
N LEU A 94 23.02 -3.90 11.79
CA LEU A 94 23.71 -3.13 10.77
C LEU A 94 24.81 -2.29 11.42
N ASP A 95 26.01 -2.31 10.85
CA ASP A 95 27.20 -1.64 11.38
C ASP A 95 27.69 -0.49 10.48
N ASP A 96 28.82 0.13 10.85
CA ASP A 96 29.43 1.22 10.08
C ASP A 96 29.97 0.74 8.72
N GLY A 97 30.30 -0.55 8.59
CA GLY A 97 30.70 -1.15 7.33
C GLY A 97 29.53 -1.22 6.35
N ASP A 98 28.35 -1.59 6.85
CA ASP A 98 27.11 -1.62 6.09
C ASP A 98 26.67 -0.20 5.68
N HIS A 99 26.83 0.79 6.57
CA HIS A 99 26.58 2.20 6.23
C HIS A 99 27.50 2.71 5.11
N ARG A 100 28.80 2.40 5.16
CA ARG A 100 29.73 2.80 4.09
C ARG A 100 29.37 2.18 2.74
N TYR A 101 29.01 0.89 2.74
CA TYR A 101 28.54 0.22 1.52
C TYR A 101 27.25 0.86 1.00
N TYR A 102 26.32 1.16 1.89
CA TYR A 102 25.09 1.86 1.57
C TYR A 102 25.33 3.24 0.95
N ASP A 103 26.16 4.08 1.57
CA ASP A 103 26.45 5.43 1.09
C ASP A 103 27.10 5.40 -0.30
N ASP A 104 28.02 4.47 -0.52
CA ASP A 104 28.64 4.26 -1.83
C ASP A 104 27.62 3.78 -2.88
N LEU A 105 26.76 2.83 -2.54
CA LEU A 105 25.68 2.38 -3.42
C LEU A 105 24.70 3.51 -3.74
N MET A 106 24.32 4.33 -2.76
CA MET A 106 23.44 5.49 -2.99
C MET A 106 24.10 6.50 -3.94
N ASN A 107 25.41 6.73 -3.82
CA ASN A 107 26.15 7.61 -4.73
C ASN A 107 26.20 7.04 -6.15
N ARG A 108 26.41 5.73 -6.31
CA ARG A 108 26.38 5.06 -7.62
C ARG A 108 25.00 5.14 -8.28
N LEU A 109 23.93 4.88 -7.52
CA LEU A 109 22.57 5.01 -8.02
C LEU A 109 22.24 6.43 -8.45
N LYS A 110 22.70 7.45 -7.70
CA LYS A 110 22.55 8.88 -8.06
C LYS A 110 23.36 9.28 -9.30
N GLN A 111 24.41 8.53 -9.66
CA GLN A 111 25.22 8.78 -10.86
C GLN A 111 24.61 8.22 -12.15
N ASP A 112 23.52 7.45 -12.06
CA ASP A 112 22.76 6.94 -13.21
C ASP A 112 21.39 7.65 -13.33
N PRO A 113 21.35 8.93 -13.78
CA PRO A 113 20.12 9.69 -13.91
C PRO A 113 19.22 9.20 -15.05
N GLU A 114 19.71 8.31 -15.93
CA GLU A 114 18.93 7.73 -17.02
C GLU A 114 17.90 6.74 -16.47
N HIS A 115 18.30 5.90 -15.52
CA HIS A 115 17.45 4.87 -14.92
C HIS A 115 16.90 5.26 -13.54
N VAL A 116 17.66 6.02 -12.74
CA VAL A 116 17.29 6.42 -11.37
C VAL A 116 17.01 7.92 -11.35
N GLN A 117 15.74 8.30 -11.30
CA GLN A 117 15.34 9.72 -11.29
C GLN A 117 15.53 10.35 -9.91
N TYR A 118 15.25 9.58 -8.84
CA TYR A 118 15.40 10.08 -7.47
C TYR A 118 15.62 8.95 -6.47
N VAL A 119 16.46 9.24 -5.47
CA VAL A 119 16.78 8.35 -4.35
C VAL A 119 16.31 9.01 -3.06
N MET A 120 15.28 8.44 -2.43
CA MET A 120 14.80 8.89 -1.12
C MET A 120 15.65 8.24 -0.03
N ASP A 121 16.78 8.87 0.24
CA ASP A 121 17.76 8.42 1.22
C ASP A 121 17.33 8.82 2.64
N LEU A 122 16.66 7.87 3.32
CA LEU A 122 16.23 8.05 4.72
C LEU A 122 17.26 7.52 5.71
N TRP A 123 18.09 6.55 5.33
CA TRP A 123 19.03 5.92 6.26
C TRP A 123 20.38 6.64 6.36
N GLY A 124 20.80 7.37 5.31
CA GLY A 124 22.08 8.09 5.28
C GLY A 124 22.20 9.26 6.27
N LYS A 125 21.09 9.67 6.91
CA LYS A 125 21.09 10.70 7.97
C LYS A 125 20.56 10.13 9.29
N PRO A 126 21.22 10.40 10.44
CA PRO A 126 20.81 9.86 11.74
C PRO A 126 19.35 10.16 12.13
N ILE A 127 18.86 11.36 11.82
CA ILE A 127 17.50 11.78 12.19
C ILE A 127 16.39 11.02 11.44
N THR A 128 16.66 10.58 10.22
CA THR A 128 15.68 9.86 9.40
C THR A 128 15.89 8.35 9.42
N ALA A 129 17.08 7.90 9.88
CA ALA A 129 17.47 6.49 9.93
C ALA A 129 16.49 5.64 10.74
N ALA A 130 16.03 6.15 11.88
CA ALA A 130 15.08 5.44 12.74
C ALA A 130 13.71 5.17 12.07
N GLY A 131 13.35 5.89 11.00
CA GLY A 131 12.09 5.67 10.25
C GLY A 131 12.21 4.64 9.14
N ALA A 132 13.45 4.35 8.71
CA ALA A 132 13.79 3.40 7.66
C ALA A 132 14.35 2.08 8.19
N GLN A 133 15.03 2.12 9.35
CA GLN A 133 15.60 0.95 9.99
C GLN A 133 14.53 0.18 10.79
N SER A 134 14.66 -1.14 10.75
CA SER A 134 13.86 -2.08 11.55
C SER A 134 14.15 -1.95 13.05
N VAL A 135 13.18 -2.36 13.87
CA VAL A 135 13.26 -2.27 15.34
C VAL A 135 14.39 -3.14 15.91
N ASP A 136 14.74 -4.25 15.25
CA ASP A 136 15.84 -5.13 15.65
C ASP A 136 17.21 -4.65 15.10
N GLY A 137 17.23 -3.58 14.31
CA GLY A 137 18.42 -2.98 13.74
C GLY A 137 19.08 -3.79 12.63
N LYS A 138 18.45 -4.87 12.15
CA LYS A 138 19.03 -5.84 11.21
C LYS A 138 18.71 -5.57 9.75
N ALA A 139 17.66 -4.81 9.49
CA ALA A 139 17.23 -4.44 8.14
C ALA A 139 16.94 -2.95 8.00
N THR A 140 17.10 -2.43 6.80
CA THR A 140 16.74 -1.06 6.40
C THR A 140 16.26 -1.06 4.95
N PHE A 141 15.59 0.01 4.51
CA PHE A 141 15.13 0.13 3.13
C PHE A 141 15.33 1.52 2.54
N VAL A 142 15.37 1.59 1.21
CA VAL A 142 15.44 2.83 0.42
C VAL A 142 14.35 2.83 -0.64
N LEU A 143 13.75 4.00 -0.87
CA LEU A 143 12.79 4.20 -1.95
C LEU A 143 13.49 4.85 -3.14
N LEU A 144 13.36 4.22 -4.30
CA LEU A 144 13.88 4.70 -5.58
C LEU A 144 12.71 5.03 -6.50
N ARG A 145 12.78 6.20 -7.13
CA ARG A 145 11.96 6.53 -8.29
C ARG A 145 12.75 6.23 -9.55
N LEU A 146 12.29 5.27 -10.33
CA LEU A 146 12.97 4.83 -11.56
C LEU A 146 12.33 5.46 -12.80
N ALA A 147 13.06 5.55 -13.90
CA ALA A 147 12.51 6.01 -15.16
C ALA A 147 11.51 4.99 -15.76
N GLY A 148 10.51 5.48 -16.51
CA GLY A 148 9.47 4.66 -17.13
C GLY A 148 8.31 4.30 -16.18
N ASN A 149 7.09 4.16 -16.72
CA ASN A 149 5.92 3.77 -15.94
C ASN A 149 5.85 2.24 -15.77
N ILE A 150 5.21 1.79 -14.68
CA ILE A 150 5.09 0.36 -14.37
C ILE A 150 4.43 -0.39 -15.54
N GLY A 151 5.10 -1.44 -16.01
CA GLY A 151 4.68 -2.25 -17.16
C GLY A 151 5.34 -1.89 -18.49
N GLN A 152 6.01 -0.73 -18.59
CA GLN A 152 6.74 -0.32 -19.79
C GLN A 152 8.16 -0.92 -19.84
N LEU A 153 8.71 -1.05 -21.06
CA LEU A 153 10.09 -1.50 -21.27
C LEU A 153 11.11 -0.67 -20.49
N GLN A 154 11.00 0.67 -20.54
CA GLN A 154 11.92 1.58 -19.84
C GLN A 154 11.96 1.32 -18.32
N ALA A 155 10.82 0.97 -17.71
CA ALA A 155 10.78 0.63 -16.29
C ALA A 155 11.50 -0.69 -16.00
N ASN A 156 11.36 -1.69 -16.88
CA ASN A 156 12.08 -2.95 -16.76
C ASN A 156 13.59 -2.77 -16.94
N GLU A 157 14.01 -1.98 -17.93
CA GLU A 157 15.42 -1.61 -18.13
C GLU A 157 15.98 -0.91 -16.89
N SER A 158 15.22 0.03 -16.31
CA SER A 158 15.64 0.73 -15.10
C SER A 158 15.75 -0.18 -13.88
N VAL A 159 14.83 -1.14 -13.71
CA VAL A 159 14.92 -2.16 -12.64
C VAL A 159 16.15 -3.05 -12.83
N ASN A 160 16.42 -3.47 -14.06
CA ASN A 160 17.58 -4.30 -14.37
C ASN A 160 18.90 -3.53 -14.18
N ALA A 161 18.96 -2.26 -14.57
CA ALA A 161 20.11 -1.39 -14.31
C ALA A 161 20.42 -1.29 -12.81
N VAL A 162 19.40 -1.11 -11.97
CA VAL A 162 19.57 -1.11 -10.49
C VAL A 162 20.10 -2.47 -9.99
N ARG A 163 19.58 -3.59 -10.52
CA ARG A 163 20.07 -4.94 -10.18
C ARG A 163 21.53 -5.14 -10.60
N ASP A 164 21.90 -4.67 -11.78
CA ASP A 164 23.26 -4.76 -12.31
C ASP A 164 24.24 -3.90 -11.50
N ILE A 165 23.84 -2.69 -11.09
CA ILE A 165 24.64 -1.82 -10.20
C ILE A 165 24.91 -2.51 -8.86
N ILE A 166 23.91 -3.19 -8.29
CA ILE A 166 24.05 -3.93 -7.03
C ILE A 166 24.92 -5.18 -7.21
N ALA A 167 24.73 -5.93 -8.31
CA ALA A 167 25.49 -7.14 -8.61
C ALA A 167 26.97 -6.85 -8.94
N GLY A 168 27.28 -5.64 -9.40
CA GLY A 168 28.64 -5.20 -9.72
C GLY A 168 29.58 -5.06 -8.52
N ASP A 169 29.06 -5.12 -7.28
CA ASP A 169 29.85 -5.01 -6.07
C ASP A 169 29.43 -6.06 -5.03
N THR A 170 30.37 -6.52 -4.22
CA THR A 170 30.12 -7.56 -3.22
C THR A 170 29.74 -6.92 -1.88
N PRO A 171 28.53 -7.17 -1.36
CA PRO A 171 28.15 -6.69 -0.04
C PRO A 171 29.09 -7.20 1.07
N PRO A 172 29.24 -6.46 2.18
CA PRO A 172 29.93 -6.93 3.37
C PRO A 172 29.43 -8.31 3.83
N PRO A 173 30.29 -9.14 4.46
CA PRO A 173 29.89 -10.45 4.95
C PRO A 173 28.65 -10.38 5.87
N GLY A 174 27.61 -11.13 5.49
CA GLY A 174 26.34 -11.19 6.22
C GLY A 174 25.29 -10.17 5.79
N LEU A 175 25.61 -9.21 4.91
CA LEU A 175 24.66 -8.26 4.33
C LEU A 175 24.13 -8.81 2.99
N LYS A 176 22.81 -8.72 2.78
CA LYS A 176 22.15 -9.00 1.51
C LYS A 176 21.32 -7.80 1.08
N VAL A 177 21.30 -7.54 -0.22
CA VAL A 177 20.53 -6.45 -0.81
C VAL A 177 19.54 -7.04 -1.81
N TYR A 178 18.28 -6.69 -1.65
CA TYR A 178 17.19 -7.17 -2.49
C TYR A 178 16.50 -6.00 -3.19
N VAL A 179 16.14 -6.19 -4.46
CA VAL A 179 15.38 -5.22 -5.26
C VAL A 179 13.92 -5.67 -5.33
N SER A 180 13.03 -4.93 -4.69
CA SER A 180 11.61 -5.28 -4.55
C SER A 180 10.69 -4.05 -4.68
N GLY A 181 9.41 -4.19 -4.37
CA GLY A 181 8.38 -3.16 -4.59
C GLY A 181 7.58 -3.37 -5.87
N ALA A 182 6.69 -2.43 -6.20
CA ALA A 182 5.71 -2.59 -7.27
C ALA A 182 6.33 -2.71 -8.67
N ALA A 183 7.37 -1.93 -8.97
CA ALA A 183 8.01 -1.96 -10.28
C ALA A 183 8.82 -3.25 -10.53
N PRO A 184 9.70 -3.72 -9.62
CA PRO A 184 10.39 -5.00 -9.80
C PRO A 184 9.43 -6.19 -9.82
N LEU A 185 8.36 -6.16 -9.03
CA LEU A 185 7.33 -7.22 -9.06
C LEU A 185 6.66 -7.32 -10.43
N ALA A 186 6.29 -6.18 -11.02
CA ALA A 186 5.72 -6.13 -12.37
C ALA A 186 6.73 -6.60 -13.44
N SER A 187 8.00 -6.18 -13.31
CA SER A 187 9.09 -6.58 -14.21
C SER A 187 9.36 -8.10 -14.16
N ASP A 188 9.40 -8.67 -12.96
CA ASP A 188 9.56 -10.10 -12.74
C ASP A 188 8.36 -10.87 -13.30
N THR A 189 7.13 -10.37 -13.13
CA THR A 189 5.94 -10.98 -13.72
C THR A 189 6.08 -11.10 -15.24
N LEU A 190 6.51 -10.03 -15.92
CA LEU A 190 6.69 -10.05 -17.37
C LEU A 190 7.81 -11.01 -17.79
N THR A 191 8.93 -10.99 -17.08
CA THR A 191 10.08 -11.86 -17.37
C THR A 191 9.75 -13.34 -17.20
N ILE A 192 9.04 -13.70 -16.12
CA ILE A 192 8.61 -15.08 -15.83
C ILE A 192 7.51 -15.52 -16.81
N ALA A 193 6.61 -14.61 -17.22
CA ALA A 193 5.63 -14.90 -18.26
C ALA A 193 6.31 -15.23 -19.60
N ASN A 194 7.29 -14.41 -20.00
CA ASN A 194 8.00 -14.55 -21.27
C ASN A 194 8.90 -15.79 -21.29
N SER A 195 9.56 -16.13 -20.19
CA SER A 195 10.36 -17.37 -20.10
C SER A 195 9.48 -18.63 -20.18
N SER A 196 8.26 -18.58 -19.63
CA SER A 196 7.30 -19.68 -19.69
C SER A 196 6.74 -19.94 -21.10
N LEU A 197 6.72 -18.93 -21.98
CA LEU A 197 6.03 -19.00 -23.28
C LEU A 197 6.53 -20.12 -24.19
N ASN A 198 7.84 -20.29 -24.29
CA ASN A 198 8.43 -21.31 -25.15
C ASN A 198 8.08 -22.71 -24.63
N ASN A 199 8.16 -22.92 -23.31
CA ASN A 199 7.82 -24.19 -22.67
C ASN A 199 6.34 -24.54 -22.86
N ILE A 200 5.43 -23.58 -22.67
CA ILE A 200 4.00 -23.75 -22.92
C ILE A 200 3.76 -24.10 -24.39
N THR A 201 4.40 -23.39 -25.33
CA THR A 201 4.21 -23.61 -26.77
C THR A 201 4.65 -25.02 -27.19
N ILE A 202 5.85 -25.44 -26.78
CA ILE A 202 6.39 -26.78 -27.10
C ILE A 202 5.47 -27.87 -26.56
N LEU A 203 5.08 -27.76 -25.28
CA LEU A 203 4.18 -28.72 -24.66
C LEU A 203 2.81 -28.75 -25.36
N THR A 204 2.26 -27.59 -25.69
CA THR A 204 0.97 -27.49 -26.39
C THR A 204 1.03 -28.21 -27.73
N ILE A 205 2.11 -28.03 -28.50
CA ILE A 205 2.31 -28.75 -29.76
C ILE A 205 2.39 -30.26 -29.54
N ILE A 206 3.16 -30.73 -28.55
CA ILE A 206 3.24 -32.15 -28.19
C ILE A 206 1.86 -32.71 -27.85
N LEU A 207 1.09 -31.97 -27.06
CA LEU A 207 -0.26 -32.35 -26.65
C LEU A 207 -1.23 -32.40 -27.83
N ILE A 208 -1.18 -31.43 -28.74
CA ILE A 208 -1.94 -31.44 -30.00
C ILE A 208 -1.58 -32.67 -30.82
N VAL A 209 -0.29 -32.98 -31.00
CA VAL A 209 0.17 -34.14 -31.75
C VAL A 209 -0.38 -35.44 -31.13
N ILE A 210 -0.25 -35.60 -29.82
CA ILE A 210 -0.77 -36.77 -29.09
C ILE A 210 -2.29 -36.88 -29.26
N MET A 211 -3.02 -35.79 -29.05
CA MET A 211 -4.47 -35.79 -29.15
C MET A 211 -4.95 -36.07 -30.58
N LEU A 212 -4.36 -35.44 -31.59
CA LEU A 212 -4.67 -35.72 -33.00
C LEU A 212 -4.34 -37.17 -33.37
N LEU A 213 -3.24 -37.74 -32.85
CA LEU A 213 -2.89 -39.15 -33.04
C LEU A 213 -3.93 -40.08 -32.39
N VAL A 214 -4.43 -39.74 -31.21
CA VAL A 214 -5.50 -40.51 -30.53
C VAL A 214 -6.80 -40.47 -31.34
N VAL A 215 -7.16 -39.32 -31.90
CA VAL A 215 -8.39 -39.09 -32.67
C VAL A 215 -8.33 -39.81 -34.03
N TYR A 216 -7.27 -39.59 -34.81
CA TYR A 216 -7.18 -40.11 -36.19
C TYR A 216 -6.46 -41.45 -36.32
N ARG A 217 -5.66 -41.84 -35.32
CA ARG A 217 -4.87 -43.10 -35.28
C ARG A 217 -4.04 -43.35 -36.53
N SER A 218 -3.64 -42.29 -37.22
CA SER A 218 -2.91 -42.33 -38.49
C SER A 218 -2.08 -41.06 -38.65
N LEU A 219 -0.76 -41.21 -38.73
CA LEU A 219 0.17 -40.08 -38.82
C LEU A 219 -0.09 -39.20 -40.05
N ALA A 220 -0.51 -39.79 -41.16
CA ALA A 220 -0.85 -39.06 -42.38
C ALA A 220 -2.04 -38.11 -42.17
N ASN A 221 -3.10 -38.56 -41.49
CA ASN A 221 -4.30 -37.76 -41.23
C ASN A 221 -4.04 -36.62 -40.24
N VAL A 222 -3.04 -36.76 -39.37
CA VAL A 222 -2.61 -35.73 -38.41
C VAL A 222 -1.84 -34.61 -39.11
N LEU A 223 -1.14 -34.90 -40.20
CA LEU A 223 -0.22 -33.97 -40.83
C LEU A 223 -0.91 -32.73 -41.39
N VAL A 224 -2.14 -32.86 -41.92
CA VAL A 224 -2.91 -31.71 -42.45
C VAL A 224 -3.27 -30.70 -41.34
N PRO A 225 -4.02 -31.08 -40.28
CA PRO A 225 -4.34 -30.13 -39.21
C PRO A 225 -3.10 -29.64 -38.47
N LEU A 226 -2.08 -30.49 -38.28
CA LEU A 226 -0.84 -30.10 -37.59
C LEU A 226 -0.02 -29.07 -38.39
N VAL A 227 0.23 -29.31 -39.68
CA VAL A 227 1.00 -28.36 -40.50
C VAL A 227 0.22 -27.06 -40.70
N SER A 228 -1.10 -27.13 -40.89
CA SER A 228 -1.94 -25.94 -41.00
C SER A 228 -1.82 -25.07 -39.74
N VAL A 229 -2.02 -25.66 -38.55
CA VAL A 229 -2.01 -24.87 -37.31
C VAL A 229 -0.64 -24.30 -36.97
N LEU A 230 0.44 -25.02 -37.29
CA LEU A 230 1.81 -24.51 -37.07
C LEU A 230 2.12 -23.31 -37.97
N ILE A 231 1.74 -23.38 -39.26
CA ILE A 231 1.90 -22.23 -40.18
C ILE A 231 0.98 -21.08 -39.75
N GLU A 232 -0.28 -21.37 -39.38
CA GLU A 232 -1.24 -20.39 -38.86
C GLU A 232 -0.68 -19.64 -37.66
N MET A 233 -0.10 -20.35 -36.70
CA MET A 233 0.54 -19.75 -35.53
C MET A 233 1.70 -18.83 -35.91
N LEU A 234 2.61 -19.29 -36.78
CA LEU A 234 3.75 -18.47 -37.23
C LEU A 234 3.28 -17.19 -37.93
N VAL A 235 2.27 -17.29 -38.78
CA VAL A 235 1.70 -16.13 -39.47
C VAL A 235 0.97 -15.22 -38.50
N ALA A 236 0.17 -15.75 -37.57
CA ALA A 236 -0.53 -14.95 -36.57
C ALA A 236 0.44 -14.13 -35.72
N LYS A 237 1.52 -14.76 -35.21
CA LYS A 237 2.57 -14.08 -34.45
C LYS A 237 3.29 -13.04 -35.31
N GLY A 238 3.70 -13.41 -36.52
CA GLY A 238 4.41 -12.51 -37.44
C GLY A 238 3.58 -11.30 -37.88
N VAL A 239 2.30 -11.48 -38.19
CA VAL A 239 1.40 -10.38 -38.59
C VAL A 239 1.16 -9.42 -37.42
N ILE A 240 0.91 -9.93 -36.23
CA ILE A 240 0.73 -9.08 -35.04
C ILE A 240 2.03 -8.35 -34.70
N ALA A 241 3.17 -9.03 -34.77
CA ALA A 241 4.48 -8.39 -34.61
C ALA A 241 4.67 -7.27 -35.63
N THR A 242 4.31 -7.50 -36.89
CA THR A 242 4.42 -6.50 -37.96
C THR A 242 3.52 -5.29 -37.69
N LEU A 243 2.25 -5.53 -37.35
CA LEU A 243 1.29 -4.45 -37.06
C LEU A 243 1.67 -3.66 -35.80
N GLY A 244 2.18 -4.35 -34.77
CA GLY A 244 2.72 -3.72 -33.58
C GLY A 244 3.95 -2.88 -33.91
N HIS A 245 4.93 -3.44 -34.62
CA HIS A 245 6.18 -2.76 -34.96
C HIS A 245 5.96 -1.47 -35.77
N PHE A 246 4.93 -1.43 -36.62
CA PHE A 246 4.53 -0.21 -37.34
C PHE A 246 3.59 0.73 -36.55
N GLY A 247 3.30 0.42 -35.28
CA GLY A 247 2.45 1.24 -34.40
C GLY A 247 0.97 1.24 -34.78
N VAL A 248 0.49 0.26 -35.56
CA VAL A 248 -0.92 0.18 -36.00
C VAL A 248 -1.82 -0.31 -34.88
N ILE A 249 -1.33 -1.25 -34.07
CA ILE A 249 -2.05 -1.81 -32.94
C ILE A 249 -1.19 -1.77 -31.68
N PRO A 250 -1.79 -1.50 -30.50
CA PRO A 250 -1.09 -1.72 -29.24
C PRO A 250 -0.91 -3.22 -29.00
N LEU A 251 0.16 -3.59 -28.30
CA LEU A 251 0.48 -4.98 -28.02
C LEU A 251 1.00 -5.11 -26.59
N SER A 252 0.59 -6.17 -25.90
CA SER A 252 1.08 -6.54 -24.57
C SER A 252 1.49 -8.00 -24.54
N SER A 253 2.42 -8.38 -23.67
CA SER A 253 2.88 -9.77 -23.55
C SER A 253 1.74 -10.73 -23.19
N PHE A 254 0.77 -10.28 -22.39
CA PHE A 254 -0.43 -11.05 -22.07
C PHE A 254 -1.30 -11.32 -23.31
N ALA A 255 -1.43 -10.34 -24.21
CA ALA A 255 -2.16 -10.53 -25.46
C ALA A 255 -1.51 -11.60 -26.35
N VAL A 256 -0.18 -11.64 -26.40
CA VAL A 256 0.59 -12.65 -27.16
C VAL A 256 0.27 -14.07 -26.67
N ASN A 257 0.24 -14.28 -25.36
CA ASN A 257 -0.06 -15.59 -24.76
C ASN A 257 -1.43 -16.12 -25.23
N ILE A 258 -2.42 -15.23 -25.25
CA ILE A 258 -3.79 -15.58 -25.62
C ILE A 258 -3.94 -15.74 -27.14
N VAL A 259 -3.26 -14.91 -27.94
CA VAL A 259 -3.15 -15.10 -29.39
C VAL A 259 -2.64 -16.50 -29.70
N VAL A 260 -1.53 -16.93 -29.07
CA VAL A 260 -0.94 -18.25 -29.32
C VAL A 260 -1.92 -19.36 -28.91
N ALA A 261 -2.46 -19.28 -27.70
CA ALA A 261 -3.37 -20.30 -27.18
C ALA A 261 -4.66 -20.44 -28.02
N LEU A 262 -5.31 -19.32 -28.36
CA LEU A 262 -6.52 -19.32 -29.17
C LEU A 262 -6.26 -19.72 -30.62
N THR A 263 -5.17 -19.27 -31.23
CA THR A 263 -4.82 -19.63 -32.62
C THR A 263 -4.54 -21.12 -32.72
N LEU A 264 -3.77 -21.69 -31.78
CA LEU A 264 -3.49 -23.13 -31.75
C LEU A 264 -4.76 -23.96 -31.51
N GLY A 265 -5.62 -23.54 -30.57
CA GLY A 265 -6.88 -24.22 -30.28
C GLY A 265 -7.86 -24.16 -31.45
N ALA A 266 -8.26 -22.95 -31.85
CA ALA A 266 -9.25 -22.74 -32.90
C ALA A 266 -8.76 -23.23 -34.27
N GLY A 267 -7.49 -22.97 -34.63
CA GLY A 267 -6.92 -23.43 -35.91
C GLY A 267 -6.89 -24.95 -36.03
N THR A 268 -6.52 -25.66 -34.95
CA THR A 268 -6.57 -27.13 -34.92
C THR A 268 -8.00 -27.64 -35.09
N ASP A 269 -8.97 -27.01 -34.42
CA ASP A 269 -10.39 -27.37 -34.51
C ASP A 269 -10.96 -27.21 -35.91
N TYR A 270 -10.64 -26.10 -36.59
CA TYR A 270 -11.05 -25.88 -37.97
C TYR A 270 -10.47 -26.94 -38.92
N GLY A 271 -9.20 -27.33 -38.71
CA GLY A 271 -8.58 -28.45 -39.41
C GLY A 271 -9.29 -29.79 -39.15
N ILE A 272 -9.68 -30.06 -37.90
CA ILE A 272 -10.43 -31.26 -37.53
C ILE A 272 -11.81 -31.30 -38.20
N PHE A 273 -12.53 -30.17 -38.27
CA PHE A 273 -13.83 -30.13 -38.94
C PHE A 273 -13.73 -30.37 -40.43
N LEU A 274 -12.77 -29.74 -41.10
CA LEU A 274 -12.55 -29.94 -42.53
C LEU A 274 -12.21 -31.40 -42.83
N MET A 275 -11.28 -31.98 -42.08
CA MET A 275 -10.84 -33.36 -42.27
C MET A 275 -11.94 -34.38 -41.94
N GLY A 276 -12.68 -34.15 -40.85
CA GLY A 276 -13.81 -34.99 -40.45
C GLY A 276 -14.90 -35.04 -41.52
N ARG A 277 -15.26 -33.88 -42.09
CA ARG A 277 -16.26 -33.82 -43.17
C ARG A 277 -15.77 -34.43 -44.48
N TYR A 278 -14.50 -34.24 -44.82
CA TYR A 278 -13.90 -34.91 -45.98
C TYR A 278 -13.97 -36.44 -45.85
N GLN A 279 -13.64 -36.97 -44.67
CA GLN A 279 -13.72 -38.41 -44.41
C GLN A 279 -15.16 -38.94 -44.40
N GLU A 280 -16.13 -38.18 -43.90
CA GLU A 280 -17.56 -38.52 -43.95
C GLU A 280 -18.03 -38.64 -45.42
N ALA A 281 -17.78 -37.63 -46.26
CA ALA A 281 -18.15 -37.66 -47.68
C ALA A 281 -17.47 -38.80 -48.45
N ARG A 282 -16.21 -39.13 -48.11
CA ARG A 282 -15.52 -40.31 -48.68
C ARG A 282 -16.15 -41.63 -48.23
N GLN A 283 -16.66 -41.73 -46.99
CA GLN A 283 -17.38 -42.91 -46.50
C GLN A 283 -18.74 -43.07 -47.17
N ASP A 284 -19.39 -41.97 -47.55
CA ASP A 284 -20.64 -41.96 -48.32
C ASP A 284 -20.46 -42.31 -49.81
N GLY A 285 -19.21 -42.58 -50.23
CA GLY A 285 -18.88 -43.05 -51.58
C GLY A 285 -18.59 -41.93 -52.59
N GLU A 286 -18.51 -40.66 -52.16
CA GLU A 286 -18.16 -39.55 -53.06
C GLU A 286 -16.71 -39.66 -53.55
N SER A 287 -16.43 -39.18 -54.77
CA SER A 287 -15.06 -39.11 -55.30
C SER A 287 -14.18 -38.18 -54.45
N ARG A 288 -12.85 -38.31 -54.49
CA ARG A 288 -11.94 -37.38 -53.78
C ARG A 288 -12.19 -35.93 -54.16
N GLU A 289 -12.63 -35.70 -55.41
CA GLU A 289 -12.96 -34.38 -55.88
C GLU A 289 -14.24 -33.83 -55.29
N ASP A 290 -15.31 -34.62 -55.37
CA ASP A 290 -16.62 -34.20 -54.89
C ASP A 290 -16.63 -34.08 -53.35
N ALA A 291 -15.96 -35.01 -52.66
CA ALA A 291 -15.80 -34.97 -51.20
C ALA A 291 -15.13 -33.68 -50.70
N PHE A 292 -14.16 -33.13 -51.44
CA PHE A 292 -13.56 -31.83 -51.12
C PHE A 292 -14.58 -30.69 -51.23
N TYR A 293 -15.36 -30.65 -52.31
CA TYR A 293 -16.36 -29.60 -52.51
C TYR A 293 -17.49 -29.69 -51.47
N THR A 294 -17.91 -30.91 -51.12
CA THR A 294 -18.88 -31.18 -50.05
C THR A 294 -18.35 -30.75 -48.68
N ALA A 295 -17.10 -31.09 -48.35
CA ALA A 295 -16.46 -30.67 -47.11
C ALA A 295 -16.32 -29.14 -47.03
N TYR A 296 -15.79 -28.50 -48.08
CA TYR A 296 -15.61 -27.04 -48.10
C TYR A 296 -16.93 -26.28 -47.95
N ARG A 297 -17.97 -26.68 -48.70
CA ARG A 297 -19.27 -26.00 -48.68
C ARG A 297 -19.97 -26.13 -47.33
N SER A 298 -19.80 -27.26 -46.65
CA SER A 298 -20.42 -27.49 -45.34
C SER A 298 -19.65 -26.82 -44.21
N VAL A 299 -18.32 -26.81 -44.25
CA VAL A 299 -17.47 -26.31 -43.16
C VAL A 299 -17.23 -24.80 -43.24
N ALA A 300 -17.11 -24.22 -44.44
CA ALA A 300 -16.75 -22.80 -44.58
C ALA A 300 -17.69 -21.81 -43.85
N PRO A 301 -19.03 -21.91 -43.95
CA PRO A 301 -19.93 -21.01 -43.20
C PRO A 301 -19.80 -21.15 -41.68
N ILE A 302 -19.37 -22.33 -41.22
CA ILE A 302 -19.21 -22.64 -39.81
C ILE A 302 -17.94 -21.98 -39.28
N ILE A 303 -16.80 -22.20 -39.96
CA ILE A 303 -15.52 -21.54 -39.62
C ILE A 303 -15.67 -20.01 -39.65
N ILE A 304 -16.35 -19.45 -40.66
CA ILE A 304 -16.58 -18.00 -40.74
C ILE A 304 -17.46 -17.54 -39.57
N GLY A 305 -18.59 -18.22 -39.34
CA GLY A 305 -19.53 -17.84 -38.30
C GLY A 305 -18.89 -17.85 -36.92
N SER A 306 -18.14 -18.90 -36.61
CA SER A 306 -17.55 -19.02 -35.30
C SER A 306 -16.28 -18.21 -35.10
N GLY A 307 -15.41 -18.18 -36.10
CA GLY A 307 -14.21 -17.36 -36.04
C GLY A 307 -14.55 -15.87 -35.95
N LEU A 308 -15.58 -15.39 -36.66
CA LEU A 308 -16.06 -14.01 -36.50
C LEU A 308 -16.65 -13.75 -35.11
N THR A 309 -17.25 -14.78 -34.51
CA THR A 309 -17.77 -14.67 -33.15
C THR A 309 -16.63 -14.57 -32.13
N ILE A 310 -15.57 -15.36 -32.28
CA ILE A 310 -14.37 -15.28 -31.44
C ILE A 310 -13.64 -13.95 -31.65
N ALA A 311 -13.39 -13.57 -32.91
CA ALA A 311 -12.74 -12.32 -33.26
C ALA A 311 -13.53 -11.11 -32.74
N GLY A 312 -14.85 -11.11 -32.95
CA GLY A 312 -15.74 -10.04 -32.52
C GLY A 312 -15.85 -9.93 -31.00
N ALA A 313 -16.01 -11.05 -30.29
CA ALA A 313 -16.06 -11.06 -28.83
C ALA A 313 -14.73 -10.55 -28.25
N CYS A 314 -13.58 -11.02 -28.75
CA CYS A 314 -12.29 -10.50 -28.30
C CYS A 314 -12.12 -9.02 -28.66
N TYR A 315 -12.61 -8.56 -29.81
CA TYR A 315 -12.59 -7.14 -30.17
C TYR A 315 -13.40 -6.29 -29.19
N CYS A 316 -14.48 -6.80 -28.59
CA CYS A 316 -15.21 -6.07 -27.54
C CYS A 316 -14.33 -5.68 -26.33
N LEU A 317 -13.19 -6.36 -26.09
CA LEU A 317 -12.23 -5.95 -25.07
C LEU A 317 -11.61 -4.56 -25.36
N SER A 318 -11.64 -4.09 -26.61
CA SER A 318 -11.22 -2.73 -26.96
C SER A 318 -12.15 -1.64 -26.40
N LEU A 319 -13.29 -2.01 -25.79
CA LEU A 319 -14.17 -1.08 -25.09
C LEU A 319 -13.82 -0.93 -23.60
N ALA A 320 -12.89 -1.76 -23.10
CA ALA A 320 -12.42 -1.69 -21.72
C ALA A 320 -11.51 -0.48 -21.51
N ARG A 321 -11.48 0.03 -20.27
CA ARG A 321 -10.63 1.13 -19.84
C ARG A 321 -9.25 0.68 -19.41
N LEU A 322 -9.13 -0.50 -18.81
CA LEU A 322 -7.85 -1.07 -18.41
C LEU A 322 -7.04 -1.49 -19.66
N ASP A 323 -5.78 -1.06 -19.70
CA ASP A 323 -4.87 -1.33 -20.82
C ASP A 323 -4.62 -2.85 -21.01
N TYR A 324 -4.70 -3.64 -19.94
CA TYR A 324 -4.69 -5.12 -19.99
C TYR A 324 -5.69 -5.69 -21.01
N PHE A 325 -6.93 -5.18 -21.03
CA PHE A 325 -7.99 -5.67 -21.90
C PHE A 325 -8.02 -4.90 -23.22
N HIS A 326 -7.87 -3.58 -23.15
CA HIS A 326 -7.93 -2.70 -24.32
C HIS A 326 -6.88 -3.08 -25.38
N THR A 327 -5.64 -3.35 -24.96
CA THR A 327 -4.56 -3.72 -25.89
C THR A 327 -4.70 -5.14 -26.45
N MET A 328 -5.31 -6.04 -25.68
CA MET A 328 -5.53 -7.42 -26.07
C MET A 328 -6.60 -7.58 -27.16
N GLY A 329 -7.66 -6.78 -27.12
CA GLY A 329 -8.82 -6.94 -28.00
C GLY A 329 -8.47 -6.91 -29.49
N PRO A 330 -7.82 -5.85 -30.01
CA PRO A 330 -7.42 -5.76 -31.41
C PRO A 330 -6.44 -6.85 -31.83
N ALA A 331 -5.44 -7.14 -30.98
CA ALA A 331 -4.42 -8.15 -31.27
C ALA A 331 -5.05 -9.53 -31.49
N VAL A 332 -5.89 -9.99 -30.56
CA VAL A 332 -6.57 -11.29 -30.65
C VAL A 332 -7.60 -11.31 -31.79
N ALA A 333 -8.34 -10.22 -31.98
CA ALA A 333 -9.33 -10.15 -33.06
C ALA A 333 -8.68 -10.27 -34.45
N ILE A 334 -7.60 -9.54 -34.69
CA ILE A 334 -6.87 -9.60 -35.96
C ILE A 334 -6.22 -10.98 -36.14
N SER A 335 -5.59 -11.53 -35.10
CA SER A 335 -5.01 -12.88 -35.18
C SER A 335 -6.06 -13.91 -35.58
N MET A 336 -7.26 -13.81 -35.02
CA MET A 336 -8.36 -14.72 -35.31
C MET A 336 -8.87 -14.55 -36.75
N LEU A 337 -8.93 -13.32 -37.28
CA LEU A 337 -9.27 -13.10 -38.69
C LEU A 337 -8.26 -13.76 -39.65
N PHE A 338 -6.97 -13.67 -39.37
CA PHE A 338 -5.94 -14.37 -40.16
C PHE A 338 -6.01 -15.88 -39.99
N THR A 339 -6.30 -16.37 -38.78
CA THR A 339 -6.53 -17.80 -38.50
C THR A 339 -7.69 -18.34 -39.33
N ILE A 340 -8.80 -17.61 -39.42
CA ILE A 340 -9.95 -17.97 -40.27
C ILE A 340 -9.56 -17.97 -41.75
N ALA A 341 -8.85 -16.93 -42.21
CA ALA A 341 -8.44 -16.81 -43.60
C ALA A 341 -7.53 -17.99 -44.01
N ALA A 342 -6.58 -18.38 -43.14
CA ALA A 342 -5.73 -19.53 -43.33
C ALA A 342 -6.53 -20.85 -43.25
N ALA A 343 -7.42 -21.02 -42.27
CA ALA A 343 -8.26 -22.22 -42.17
C ALA A 343 -9.20 -22.42 -43.38
N LEU A 344 -9.57 -21.35 -44.09
CA LEU A 344 -10.39 -21.41 -45.31
C LEU A 344 -9.58 -21.53 -46.61
N THR A 345 -8.25 -21.38 -46.56
CA THR A 345 -7.39 -21.38 -47.75
C THR A 345 -6.26 -22.41 -47.63
N LEU A 346 -5.43 -22.33 -46.59
CA LEU A 346 -4.30 -23.20 -46.31
C LEU A 346 -4.75 -24.63 -45.98
N ALA A 347 -5.63 -24.83 -44.99
CA ALA A 347 -6.07 -26.18 -44.60
C ALA A 347 -6.72 -26.95 -45.78
N PRO A 348 -7.63 -26.35 -46.59
CA PRO A 348 -8.15 -26.98 -47.79
C PRO A 348 -7.09 -27.21 -48.87
N ALA A 349 -6.12 -26.30 -49.06
CA ALA A 349 -5.02 -26.50 -49.99
C ALA A 349 -4.15 -27.72 -49.60
N LEU A 350 -3.77 -27.83 -48.33
CA LEU A 350 -3.02 -28.97 -47.79
C LEU A 350 -3.81 -30.28 -47.95
N LEU A 351 -5.12 -30.25 -47.68
CA LEU A 351 -6.01 -31.39 -47.90
C LEU A 351 -6.03 -31.81 -49.37
N THR A 352 -6.11 -30.88 -50.32
CA THR A 352 -6.11 -31.21 -51.75
C THR A 352 -4.80 -31.87 -52.17
N LEU A 353 -3.66 -31.34 -51.74
CA LEU A 353 -2.34 -31.86 -52.05
C LEU A 353 -2.15 -33.29 -51.54
N GLY A 354 -2.46 -33.56 -50.27
CA GLY A 354 -2.33 -34.92 -49.75
C GLY A 354 -3.42 -35.88 -50.25
N SER A 355 -4.58 -35.38 -50.68
CA SER A 355 -5.61 -36.21 -51.33
C SER A 355 -5.19 -36.73 -52.71
N LEU A 356 -4.29 -36.02 -53.41
CA LEU A 356 -3.70 -36.48 -54.68
C LEU A 356 -2.90 -37.77 -54.46
N PHE A 357 -2.15 -37.85 -53.36
CA PHE A 357 -1.37 -39.03 -52.97
C PHE A 357 -2.20 -40.14 -52.31
N GLY A 358 -3.52 -39.94 -52.11
CA GLY A 358 -4.41 -40.94 -51.50
C GLY A 358 -4.15 -41.20 -50.02
N LEU A 359 -3.42 -40.31 -49.33
CA LEU A 359 -3.01 -40.46 -47.93
C LEU A 359 -4.19 -40.43 -46.94
N PHE A 360 -5.33 -39.87 -47.35
CA PHE A 360 -6.44 -39.48 -46.48
C PHE A 360 -7.72 -40.30 -46.64
N ASP A 361 -7.67 -41.39 -47.43
CA ASP A 361 -8.82 -42.25 -47.61
C ASP A 361 -9.15 -43.00 -46.29
N PRO A 362 -10.42 -42.99 -45.84
CA PRO A 362 -10.79 -43.58 -44.56
C PRO A 362 -10.61 -45.11 -44.58
N LYS A 363 -9.69 -45.63 -43.76
CA LYS A 363 -9.40 -47.07 -43.67
C LYS A 363 -10.48 -47.88 -42.96
N ARG A 364 -11.39 -47.24 -42.20
CA ARG A 364 -12.52 -47.86 -41.49
C ARG A 364 -13.72 -46.92 -41.43
N MET A 365 -14.93 -47.47 -41.48
CA MET A 365 -16.17 -46.71 -41.23
C MET A 365 -16.22 -46.22 -39.78
N SER A 366 -16.43 -44.93 -39.56
CA SER A 366 -16.58 -44.37 -38.22
C SER A 366 -17.96 -44.75 -37.68
N LYS A 367 -18.00 -45.61 -36.66
CA LYS A 367 -19.26 -46.04 -36.04
C LYS A 367 -19.59 -45.14 -34.85
N GLY A 368 -20.40 -44.11 -35.05
CA GLY A 368 -20.91 -43.20 -34.02
C GLY A 368 -21.92 -43.84 -33.02
N HIS A 369 -21.72 -45.09 -32.59
CA HIS A 369 -22.67 -45.84 -31.76
C HIS A 369 -22.97 -45.15 -30.41
N LEU A 370 -21.96 -44.54 -29.78
CA LEU A 370 -22.12 -43.85 -28.50
C LEU A 370 -23.04 -42.63 -28.62
N TYR A 371 -22.72 -41.72 -29.55
CA TYR A 371 -23.54 -40.52 -29.78
C TYR A 371 -24.92 -40.84 -30.30
N ARG A 372 -25.09 -41.90 -31.10
CA ARG A 372 -26.41 -42.37 -31.49
C ARG A 372 -27.24 -42.82 -30.27
N ARG A 373 -26.63 -43.49 -29.28
CA ARG A 373 -27.30 -43.87 -28.02
C ARG A 373 -27.65 -42.64 -27.17
N ILE A 374 -26.72 -41.70 -27.03
CA ILE A 374 -26.94 -40.42 -26.32
C ILE A 374 -28.13 -39.69 -26.96
N ALA A 375 -28.11 -39.54 -28.29
CA ALA A 375 -29.18 -38.86 -29.02
C ALA A 375 -30.55 -39.55 -28.87
N THR A 376 -30.59 -40.89 -28.95
CA THR A 376 -31.83 -41.63 -28.74
C THR A 376 -32.36 -41.48 -27.31
N SER A 377 -31.46 -41.36 -26.33
CA SER A 377 -31.83 -41.18 -24.92
C SER A 377 -32.41 -39.78 -24.68
N VAL A 378 -31.75 -38.74 -25.20
CA VAL A 378 -32.24 -37.35 -25.19
C VAL A 378 -33.61 -37.22 -25.85
N VAL A 379 -33.82 -37.83 -27.02
CA VAL A 379 -35.10 -37.74 -27.74
C VAL A 379 -36.21 -38.50 -27.03
N ARG A 380 -35.89 -39.63 -26.38
CA ARG A 380 -36.85 -40.48 -25.66
C ARG A 380 -37.23 -39.90 -24.28
N TRP A 381 -36.28 -39.31 -23.57
CA TRP A 381 -36.45 -38.82 -22.19
C TRP A 381 -35.90 -37.39 -22.00
N PRO A 382 -36.44 -36.37 -22.70
CA PRO A 382 -35.83 -35.04 -22.72
C PRO A 382 -35.87 -34.30 -21.38
N LYS A 383 -36.96 -34.41 -20.60
CA LYS A 383 -37.10 -33.74 -19.30
C LYS A 383 -36.11 -34.25 -18.23
N PRO A 384 -36.02 -35.55 -17.93
CA PRO A 384 -35.11 -36.04 -16.90
C PRO A 384 -33.63 -35.88 -17.30
N VAL A 385 -33.30 -36.05 -18.60
CA VAL A 385 -31.93 -35.81 -19.08
C VAL A 385 -31.56 -34.34 -18.94
N PHE A 386 -32.46 -33.42 -19.27
CA PHE A 386 -32.26 -31.99 -19.05
C PHE A 386 -31.98 -31.70 -17.57
N VAL A 387 -32.87 -32.12 -16.67
CA VAL A 387 -32.71 -31.89 -15.21
C VAL A 387 -31.39 -32.48 -14.69
N ALA A 388 -31.03 -33.70 -15.07
CA ALA A 388 -29.78 -34.31 -14.65
C ALA A 388 -28.55 -33.55 -15.17
N SER A 389 -28.54 -33.16 -16.45
CA SER A 389 -27.42 -32.39 -17.04
C SER A 389 -27.31 -30.98 -16.46
N THR A 390 -28.43 -30.30 -16.21
CA THR A 390 -28.48 -29.01 -15.53
C THR A 390 -28.00 -29.12 -14.09
N ALA A 391 -28.36 -30.20 -13.37
CA ALA A 391 -27.90 -30.44 -12.01
C ALA A 391 -26.36 -30.58 -11.94
N VAL A 392 -25.74 -31.27 -12.90
CA VAL A 392 -24.26 -31.36 -12.98
C VAL A 392 -23.61 -29.98 -13.12
N VAL A 393 -24.15 -29.11 -13.97
CA VAL A 393 -23.63 -27.74 -14.13
C VAL A 393 -23.88 -26.90 -12.86
N MET A 394 -25.06 -27.06 -12.24
CA MET A 394 -25.40 -26.38 -10.99
C MET A 394 -24.50 -26.77 -9.82
N ILE A 395 -24.05 -28.03 -9.74
CA ILE A 395 -23.08 -28.47 -8.72
C ILE A 395 -21.79 -27.64 -8.80
N GLY A 396 -21.31 -27.33 -10.00
CA GLY A 396 -20.20 -26.39 -10.19
C GLY A 396 -20.58 -24.97 -9.78
N ALA A 397 -21.74 -24.49 -10.23
CA ALA A 397 -22.18 -23.11 -10.01
C ALA A 397 -22.46 -22.76 -8.54
N VAL A 398 -22.72 -23.74 -7.66
CA VAL A 398 -22.95 -23.53 -6.21
C VAL A 398 -21.76 -22.85 -5.52
N PHE A 399 -20.54 -22.98 -6.06
CA PHE A 399 -19.34 -22.35 -5.49
C PHE A 399 -19.15 -20.89 -5.92
N VAL A 400 -19.87 -20.40 -6.93
CA VAL A 400 -19.74 -19.02 -7.42
C VAL A 400 -19.96 -17.96 -6.32
N PRO A 401 -20.96 -18.06 -5.42
CA PRO A 401 -21.12 -17.11 -4.32
C PRO A 401 -19.98 -17.10 -3.32
N THR A 402 -19.14 -18.14 -3.28
CA THR A 402 -17.97 -18.21 -2.39
C THR A 402 -16.73 -17.54 -2.98
N PHE A 403 -16.83 -16.99 -4.19
CA PHE A 403 -15.73 -16.35 -4.91
C PHE A 403 -15.11 -15.21 -4.10
N LYS A 404 -13.80 -15.32 -3.85
CA LYS A 404 -12.98 -14.25 -3.30
C LYS A 404 -11.88 -13.89 -4.30
N VAL A 405 -11.75 -12.59 -4.56
CA VAL A 405 -10.77 -12.04 -5.50
C VAL A 405 -9.48 -11.74 -4.74
N SER A 406 -8.33 -12.11 -5.32
CA SER A 406 -7.03 -11.60 -4.90
C SER A 406 -6.50 -10.57 -5.89
N TYR A 407 -5.90 -9.52 -5.34
CA TYR A 407 -5.17 -8.48 -6.06
C TYR A 407 -3.67 -8.49 -5.74
N ASP A 408 -3.22 -9.48 -4.96
CA ASP A 408 -1.82 -9.62 -4.56
C ASP A 408 -1.06 -10.48 -5.56
N ASP A 409 -0.32 -9.84 -6.46
CA ASP A 409 0.49 -10.50 -7.49
C ASP A 409 1.61 -11.37 -6.89
N ARG A 410 2.08 -11.08 -5.66
CA ARG A 410 3.17 -11.83 -5.00
C ARG A 410 2.82 -13.30 -4.81
N ALA A 411 1.55 -13.58 -4.47
CA ALA A 411 1.05 -14.92 -4.21
C ALA A 411 0.98 -15.83 -5.46
N TYR A 412 1.01 -15.22 -6.66
CA TYR A 412 0.90 -15.92 -7.95
C TYR A 412 2.23 -16.09 -8.68
N GLN A 413 3.30 -15.47 -8.16
CA GLN A 413 4.66 -15.70 -8.61
C GLN A 413 5.30 -16.89 -7.88
N PRO A 414 6.36 -17.49 -8.47
CA PRO A 414 7.24 -18.43 -7.77
C PRO A 414 7.84 -17.82 -6.50
N ALA A 415 8.08 -18.67 -5.49
CA ALA A 415 8.64 -18.23 -4.20
C ALA A 415 10.11 -17.76 -4.32
N ASP A 416 10.82 -18.26 -5.33
CA ASP A 416 12.21 -17.94 -5.64
C ASP A 416 12.37 -16.71 -6.56
N GLY A 417 11.28 -16.01 -6.90
CA GLY A 417 11.33 -14.76 -7.66
C GLY A 417 12.12 -13.68 -6.92
N ALA A 418 12.95 -12.92 -7.63
CA ALA A 418 13.86 -11.92 -7.03
C ALA A 418 13.12 -10.86 -6.20
N ALA A 419 12.02 -10.31 -6.73
CA ALA A 419 11.17 -9.37 -5.99
C ALA A 419 10.53 -10.03 -4.76
N ASN A 420 10.07 -11.28 -4.88
CA ASN A 420 9.46 -12.06 -3.78
C ASN A 420 10.45 -12.34 -2.64
N LEU A 421 11.72 -12.62 -2.95
CA LEU A 421 12.77 -12.77 -1.93
C LEU A 421 13.01 -11.48 -1.15
N GLY A 422 13.00 -10.31 -1.82
CA GLY A 422 13.14 -9.02 -1.12
C GLY A 422 11.92 -8.66 -0.27
N PHE A 423 10.76 -9.09 -0.72
CA PHE A 423 9.51 -9.02 0.00
C PHE A 423 9.53 -9.88 1.27
N GLU A 424 9.96 -11.14 1.17
CA GLU A 424 10.13 -12.05 2.31
C GLU A 424 11.23 -11.58 3.28
N ALA A 425 12.32 -10.99 2.76
CA ALA A 425 13.35 -10.34 3.57
C ALA A 425 12.78 -9.18 4.39
N SER A 426 11.95 -8.34 3.77
CA SER A 426 11.31 -7.22 4.48
C SER A 426 10.28 -7.70 5.49
N ASP A 427 9.43 -8.67 5.14
CA ASP A 427 8.37 -9.20 6.02
C ASP A 427 8.92 -9.84 7.31
N ARG A 428 10.20 -10.22 7.34
CA ARG A 428 10.88 -10.73 8.54
C ARG A 428 11.21 -9.65 9.57
N HIS A 429 11.37 -8.39 9.15
CA HIS A 429 11.82 -7.28 10.00
C HIS A 429 10.83 -6.11 10.09
N PHE A 430 9.93 -6.00 9.11
CA PHE A 430 8.93 -4.95 8.99
C PHE A 430 7.52 -5.55 8.93
N SER A 431 6.49 -4.71 9.09
CA SER A 431 5.13 -5.13 8.80
C SER A 431 4.95 -5.41 7.30
N GLN A 432 4.07 -6.36 6.95
CA GLN A 432 3.85 -6.81 5.56
C GLN A 432 3.50 -5.68 4.58
N SER A 433 2.89 -4.62 5.08
CA SER A 433 2.49 -3.46 4.28
C SER A 433 3.55 -2.36 4.20
N LYS A 434 4.70 -2.49 4.88
CA LYS A 434 5.74 -1.43 4.87
C LYS A 434 6.23 -1.17 3.46
N LEU A 435 6.44 -2.23 2.66
CA LEU A 435 6.84 -2.13 1.25
C LEU A 435 5.72 -1.71 0.28
N PHE A 436 4.49 -1.55 0.78
CA PHE A 436 3.32 -1.14 0.02
C PHE A 436 2.60 0.03 0.68
N SER A 437 3.37 0.93 1.27
CA SER A 437 2.82 2.11 1.91
C SER A 437 2.12 3.01 0.88
N GLU A 438 1.01 3.61 1.29
CA GLU A 438 0.32 4.64 0.52
C GLU A 438 1.08 5.95 0.65
N MET A 439 1.23 6.64 -0.46
CA MET A 439 1.76 7.99 -0.49
C MET A 439 0.62 8.97 -0.79
N LEU A 440 0.41 9.84 0.17
CA LEU A 440 -0.63 10.84 0.15
C LEU A 440 -0.02 12.22 0.10
N MET A 441 -0.66 13.15 -0.59
CA MET A 441 -0.21 14.53 -0.67
C MET A 441 -1.37 15.50 -0.50
N VAL A 442 -1.14 16.51 0.34
CA VAL A 442 -2.00 17.69 0.49
C VAL A 442 -1.33 18.84 -0.26
N GLU A 443 -1.99 19.38 -1.28
CA GLU A 443 -1.55 20.52 -2.08
C GLU A 443 -2.39 21.76 -1.71
N SER A 444 -1.72 22.81 -1.24
CA SER A 444 -2.29 24.12 -0.88
C SER A 444 -1.98 25.17 -1.94
N ASP A 445 -2.61 26.35 -1.81
CA ASP A 445 -2.34 27.53 -2.65
C ASP A 445 -1.21 28.43 -2.11
N HIS A 446 -0.84 28.26 -0.84
CA HIS A 446 0.19 29.02 -0.12
C HIS A 446 1.24 28.12 0.53
N ASP A 447 2.35 28.71 0.99
CA ASP A 447 3.45 28.01 1.64
C ASP A 447 3.07 27.55 3.06
N MET A 448 3.14 26.24 3.29
CA MET A 448 2.73 25.58 4.53
C MET A 448 3.83 25.53 5.61
N ARG A 449 5.02 26.11 5.36
CA ARG A 449 6.15 26.11 6.32
C ARG A 449 5.93 27.13 7.44
N ASN A 450 4.84 26.97 8.17
CA ASN A 450 4.44 27.81 9.28
C ASN A 450 3.70 26.98 10.34
N SER A 451 3.63 27.50 11.57
CA SER A 451 3.04 26.78 12.70
C SER A 451 1.55 26.45 12.50
N ALA A 452 0.78 27.33 11.84
CA ALA A 452 -0.67 27.13 11.67
C ALA A 452 -0.97 25.95 10.72
N ASP A 453 -0.26 25.86 9.61
CA ASP A 453 -0.43 24.76 8.67
C ASP A 453 0.16 23.46 9.20
N PHE A 454 1.24 23.49 9.97
CA PHE A 454 1.75 22.29 10.64
C PHE A 454 0.72 21.72 11.63
N ILE A 455 -0.03 22.56 12.36
CA ILE A 455 -1.16 22.10 13.20
C ILE A 455 -2.24 21.44 12.34
N SER A 456 -2.55 22.04 11.19
CA SER A 456 -3.53 21.48 10.23
C SER A 456 -3.07 20.12 9.67
N LEU A 457 -1.78 19.98 9.32
CA LEU A 457 -1.18 18.74 8.84
C LEU A 457 -1.12 17.67 9.93
N ASP A 458 -0.85 18.05 11.18
CA ASP A 458 -0.90 17.13 12.33
C ASP A 458 -2.31 16.60 12.56
N ARG A 459 -3.33 17.45 12.42
CA ARG A 459 -4.74 17.03 12.49
C ARG A 459 -5.08 15.99 11.43
N VAL A 460 -4.51 16.10 10.24
CA VAL A 460 -4.63 15.08 9.18
C VAL A 460 -3.95 13.78 9.59
N ALA A 461 -2.70 13.84 10.07
CA ALA A 461 -1.96 12.66 10.53
C ALA A 461 -2.71 11.92 11.65
N LYS A 462 -3.30 12.65 12.61
CA LYS A 462 -4.15 12.13 13.68
C LYS A 462 -5.43 11.48 13.18
N SER A 463 -6.09 12.11 12.21
CA SER A 463 -7.32 11.56 11.62
C SER A 463 -7.02 10.23 10.92
N LEU A 464 -5.92 10.16 10.18
CA LEU A 464 -5.49 8.95 9.47
C LEU A 464 -5.09 7.81 10.41
N ILE A 465 -4.26 8.07 11.43
CA ILE A 465 -3.81 7.00 12.34
C ILE A 465 -4.93 6.44 13.23
N ARG A 466 -6.03 7.19 13.41
CA ARG A 466 -7.22 6.73 14.15
C ARG A 466 -8.15 5.86 13.31
N LEU A 467 -7.94 5.77 12.00
CA LEU A 467 -8.70 4.87 11.15
C LEU A 467 -8.30 3.42 11.45
N PRO A 468 -9.28 2.50 11.52
CA PRO A 468 -8.97 1.08 11.64
C PRO A 468 -8.15 0.62 10.45
N GLY A 469 -7.11 -0.17 10.70
CA GLY A 469 -6.25 -0.72 9.64
C GLY A 469 -5.11 0.18 9.18
N VAL A 470 -4.85 1.30 9.87
CA VAL A 470 -3.66 2.14 9.66
C VAL A 470 -2.65 1.86 10.77
N ALA A 471 -1.52 1.24 10.41
CA ALA A 471 -0.48 0.88 11.38
C ALA A 471 0.37 2.08 11.78
N MET A 472 0.66 2.97 10.81
CA MET A 472 1.59 4.06 11.00
C MET A 472 1.37 5.14 9.93
N VAL A 473 1.58 6.41 10.33
CA VAL A 473 1.56 7.57 9.43
C VAL A 473 2.85 8.33 9.62
N GLN A 474 3.68 8.43 8.58
CA GLN A 474 4.86 9.28 8.53
C GLN A 474 4.51 10.59 7.83
N SER A 475 4.83 11.71 8.45
CA SER A 475 4.57 13.07 7.95
C SER A 475 5.65 14.03 8.45
N ILE A 476 5.58 15.31 8.05
CA ILE A 476 6.47 16.34 8.61
C ILE A 476 6.32 16.52 10.13
N THR A 477 5.12 16.27 10.69
CA THR A 477 4.86 16.37 12.13
C THR A 477 5.18 15.09 12.89
N ARG A 478 5.44 13.99 12.16
CA ARG A 478 5.70 12.65 12.68
C ARG A 478 6.65 11.86 11.76
N PRO A 479 7.89 12.31 11.53
CA PRO A 479 8.76 11.74 10.50
C PRO A 479 9.09 10.25 10.75
N LEU A 480 9.19 9.86 12.02
CA LEU A 480 9.46 8.49 12.47
C LEU A 480 8.18 7.64 12.63
N GLY A 481 7.02 8.14 12.19
CA GLY A 481 5.73 7.48 12.45
C GLY A 481 5.20 7.67 13.87
N ARG A 482 5.91 8.45 14.68
CA ARG A 482 5.54 8.84 16.05
C ARG A 482 5.54 10.37 16.15
N PRO A 483 4.76 10.95 17.09
CA PRO A 483 4.81 12.38 17.33
C PRO A 483 6.21 12.89 17.63
N LEU A 484 6.50 14.10 17.17
CA LEU A 484 7.73 14.81 17.52
C LEU A 484 7.76 15.05 19.03
N GLU A 485 8.85 14.66 19.66
CA GLU A 485 9.14 15.03 21.04
C GLU A 485 9.30 16.55 21.12
N HIS A 486 8.94 17.15 22.25
CA HIS A 486 9.16 18.58 22.51
C HIS A 486 8.35 19.53 21.60
N ALA A 487 7.40 19.01 20.83
CA ALA A 487 6.57 19.76 19.86
C ALA A 487 5.13 19.95 20.36
N THR A 488 4.94 20.15 21.67
CA THR A 488 3.63 20.33 22.30
C THR A 488 3.56 21.63 23.09
N ILE A 489 2.36 22.22 23.21
CA ILE A 489 2.14 23.39 24.07
C ILE A 489 2.55 23.11 25.53
N PRO A 490 2.18 21.96 26.14
CA PRO A 490 2.69 21.56 27.46
C PRO A 490 4.21 21.63 27.59
N TYR A 491 4.97 21.16 26.60
CA TYR A 491 6.43 21.20 26.65
C TYR A 491 7.00 22.63 26.60
N LEU A 492 6.31 23.59 25.97
CA LEU A 492 6.72 25.00 26.03
C LEU A 492 6.68 25.55 27.46
N PHE A 493 5.79 25.07 28.30
CA PHE A 493 5.78 25.45 29.71
C PHE A 493 6.97 24.84 30.47
N THR A 494 7.47 23.68 30.08
CA THR A 494 8.71 23.09 30.63
C THR A 494 9.93 23.96 30.31
N THR A 495 10.04 24.46 29.07
CA THR A 495 11.17 25.34 28.69
C THR A 495 11.10 26.69 29.41
N GLN A 496 9.90 27.24 29.63
CA GLN A 496 9.71 28.44 30.43
C GLN A 496 10.01 28.20 31.92
N GLY A 497 9.48 27.11 32.50
CA GLY A 497 9.66 26.75 33.90
C GLY A 497 11.11 26.43 34.26
N SER A 498 11.84 25.74 33.37
CA SER A 498 13.26 25.45 33.58
C SER A 498 14.13 26.71 33.55
N GLY A 499 13.87 27.66 32.64
CA GLY A 499 14.58 28.94 32.58
C GLY A 499 14.39 29.78 33.84
N SER A 500 13.17 29.84 34.38
CA SER A 500 12.90 30.54 35.63
C SER A 500 13.38 29.77 36.86
N GLY A 501 13.31 28.43 36.84
CA GLY A 501 13.84 27.55 37.89
C GLY A 501 15.35 27.71 38.09
N GLN A 502 16.13 28.01 37.04
CA GLN A 502 17.56 28.31 37.17
C GLN A 502 17.87 29.56 38.01
N GLN A 503 16.93 30.50 38.12
CA GLN A 503 17.10 31.69 38.98
C GLN A 503 16.74 31.41 40.44
N LEU A 504 15.97 30.36 40.72
CA LEU A 504 15.47 30.05 42.05
C LEU A 504 16.58 29.86 43.10
N PRO A 505 17.68 29.12 42.84
CA PRO A 505 18.77 28.96 43.82
C PRO A 505 19.47 30.29 44.15
N PHE A 506 19.42 31.27 43.25
CA PHE A 506 19.94 32.61 43.52
C PHE A 506 19.00 33.38 44.46
N THR A 507 17.70 33.32 44.21
CA THR A 507 16.67 33.92 45.07
C THR A 507 16.64 33.27 46.46
N GLU A 508 16.76 31.95 46.57
CA GLU A 508 16.86 31.24 47.85
C GLU A 508 18.08 31.67 48.65
N ARG A 509 19.26 31.73 48.02
CA ARG A 509 20.47 32.23 48.69
C ARG A 509 20.33 33.69 49.14
N GLN A 510 19.66 34.52 48.35
CA GLN A 510 19.38 35.89 48.73
C GLN A 510 18.45 35.96 49.95
N ASN A 511 17.42 35.12 49.98
CA ASN A 511 16.49 34.98 51.09
C ASN A 511 17.18 34.52 52.38
N GLU A 512 18.00 33.48 52.32
CA GLU A 512 18.81 33.00 53.47
C GLU A 512 19.72 34.09 54.04
N ASN A 513 20.28 34.94 53.19
CA ASN A 513 21.12 36.06 53.63
C ASN A 513 20.29 37.13 54.37
N THR A 514 19.06 37.39 53.93
CA THR A 514 18.14 38.32 54.61
C THR A 514 17.64 37.77 55.95
N ASP A 515 17.40 36.46 56.04
CA ASP A 515 17.08 35.80 57.32
C ASP A 515 18.20 35.98 58.34
N LYS A 516 19.46 35.76 57.92
CA LYS A 516 20.62 36.02 58.78
C LYS A 516 20.69 37.48 59.23
N GLN A 517 20.34 38.44 58.37
CA GLN A 517 20.29 39.86 58.75
C GLN A 517 19.20 40.13 59.81
N ALA A 518 18.02 39.52 59.67
CA ALA A 518 16.94 39.63 60.64
C ALA A 518 17.36 39.05 62.01
N GLU A 519 17.99 37.87 62.02
CA GLU A 519 18.50 37.24 63.25
C GLU A 519 19.57 38.10 63.94
N ILE A 520 20.50 38.66 63.18
CA ILE A 520 21.54 39.56 63.71
C ILE A 520 20.87 40.80 64.33
N GLN A 521 19.88 41.39 63.66
CA GLN A 521 19.18 42.57 64.15
C GLN A 521 18.34 42.26 65.40
N ALA A 522 17.68 41.10 65.46
CA ALA A 522 16.97 40.64 66.65
C ALA A 522 17.90 40.47 67.85
N ARG A 523 19.10 39.90 67.63
CA ARG A 523 20.14 39.78 68.66
C ARG A 523 20.62 41.16 69.14
N SER A 524 20.79 42.12 68.24
CA SER A 524 21.14 43.50 68.59
C SER A 524 20.09 44.16 69.49
N VAL A 525 18.80 43.94 69.23
CA VAL A 525 17.71 44.43 70.10
C VAL A 525 17.78 43.80 71.50
N GLU A 526 18.03 42.48 71.59
CA GLU A 526 18.19 41.80 72.88
C GLU A 526 19.39 42.32 73.68
N VAL A 527 20.52 42.57 73.01
CA VAL A 527 21.72 43.15 73.63
C VAL A 527 21.42 44.56 74.15
N LEU A 528 20.75 45.41 73.36
CA LEU A 528 20.39 46.76 73.80
C LEU A 528 19.45 46.75 75.00
N GLN A 529 18.49 45.83 75.04
CA GLN A 529 17.61 45.66 76.19
C GLN A 529 18.39 45.29 77.45
N LYS A 530 19.38 44.40 77.35
CA LYS A 530 20.27 44.05 78.47
C LYS A 530 21.12 45.22 78.92
N VAL A 531 21.69 46.01 77.99
CA VAL A 531 22.50 47.19 78.30
C VAL A 531 21.67 48.26 79.00
N ILE A 532 20.44 48.52 78.54
CA ILE A 532 19.50 49.43 79.20
C ILE A 532 19.24 48.97 80.65
N GLY A 533 18.91 47.69 80.85
CA GLY A 533 18.65 47.15 82.19
C GLY A 533 19.85 47.25 83.15
N LEU A 534 21.06 46.96 82.66
CA LEU A 534 22.29 47.12 83.45
C LEU A 534 22.61 48.59 83.76
N THR A 535 22.37 49.49 82.80
CA THR A 535 22.59 50.93 82.98
C THR A 535 21.59 51.52 83.96
N GLN A 536 20.33 51.04 83.94
CA GLN A 536 19.29 51.40 84.91
C GLN A 536 19.71 51.01 86.32
N GLN A 537 20.13 49.75 86.53
CA GLN A 537 20.63 49.29 87.82
C GLN A 537 21.84 50.10 88.30
N MET A 538 22.75 50.43 87.39
CA MET A 538 23.92 51.26 87.71
C MET A 538 23.51 52.69 88.11
N ALA A 539 22.52 53.28 87.43
CA ALA A 539 21.98 54.59 87.78
C ALA A 539 21.30 54.59 89.16
N ASP A 540 20.47 53.57 89.44
CA ASP A 540 19.76 53.43 90.71
C ASP A 540 20.75 53.26 91.89
N GLU A 541 21.79 52.43 91.72
CA GLU A 541 22.81 52.21 92.75
C GLU A 541 23.70 53.43 92.96
N LEU A 542 24.03 54.15 91.88
CA LEU A 542 24.81 55.40 91.95
C LEU A 542 24.00 56.51 92.64
N HIS A 543 22.71 56.62 92.35
CA HIS A 543 21.80 57.56 93.02
C HIS A 543 21.73 57.27 94.53
N SER A 544 21.60 55.99 94.90
CA SER A 544 21.68 55.54 96.31
C SER A 544 23.03 55.92 96.95
N THR A 545 24.12 55.76 96.21
CA THR A 545 25.48 56.13 96.68
C THR A 545 25.63 57.64 96.89
N VAL A 546 25.07 58.47 96.01
CA VAL A 546 25.03 59.94 96.16
C VAL A 546 24.27 60.33 97.43
N LEU A 547 23.06 59.79 97.64
CA LEU A 547 22.27 60.04 98.85
C LEU A 547 23.03 59.62 100.12
N THR A 548 23.82 58.56 100.04
CA THR A 548 24.64 58.10 101.17
C THR A 548 25.81 59.05 101.44
N LEU A 549 26.46 59.58 100.39
CA LEU A 549 27.53 60.57 100.50
C LEU A 549 27.03 61.94 100.99
N GLU A 550 25.85 62.37 100.58
CA GLU A 550 25.18 63.58 101.11
C GLU A 550 24.92 63.46 102.62
N ASN A 551 24.40 62.31 103.06
CA ASN A 551 24.21 62.03 104.50
C ASN A 551 25.55 62.00 105.25
N LEU A 552 26.60 61.43 104.65
CA LEU A 552 27.94 61.38 105.25
C LEU A 552 28.57 62.77 105.36
N LYS A 553 28.34 63.64 104.37
CA LYS A 553 28.71 65.06 104.45
C LYS A 553 27.99 65.76 105.60
N GLN A 554 26.68 65.58 105.72
CA GLN A 554 25.90 66.20 106.80
C GLN A 554 26.39 65.79 108.19
N VAL A 555 26.74 64.51 108.38
CA VAL A 555 27.32 64.01 109.64
C VAL A 555 28.74 64.57 109.88
N THR A 556 29.53 64.78 108.83
CA THR A 556 30.88 65.34 108.92
C THR A 556 30.85 66.83 109.27
N ASP A 557 29.92 67.59 108.70
CA ASP A 557 29.67 69.00 109.01
C ASP A 557 29.29 69.17 110.50
N ASP A 558 28.41 68.30 111.02
CA ASP A 558 28.01 68.27 112.44
C ASP A 558 29.20 67.91 113.36
N MET A 559 30.05 66.98 112.95
CA MET A 559 31.24 66.58 113.72
C MET A 559 32.29 67.70 113.76
N ASN A 560 32.49 68.42 112.65
CA ASN A 560 33.45 69.52 112.58
C ASN A 560 32.99 70.72 113.45
N ALA A 561 31.68 70.99 113.50
CA ALA A 561 31.09 71.97 114.42
C ALA A 561 31.30 71.62 115.91
N GLY A 562 31.28 70.33 116.25
CA GLY A 562 31.58 69.83 117.60
C GLY A 562 33.05 70.01 118.00
N ILE A 563 33.97 69.79 117.06
CA ILE A 563 35.43 69.92 117.28
C ILE A 563 35.85 71.39 117.35
N SER A 564 35.25 72.27 116.54
CA SER A 564 35.50 73.72 116.58
C SER A 564 35.17 74.34 117.96
N ASN A 565 34.07 73.90 118.60
CA ASN A 565 33.72 74.34 119.96
C ASN A 565 34.71 73.86 121.04
N LEU A 566 35.35 72.71 120.84
CA LEU A 566 36.38 72.18 121.75
C LEU A 566 37.71 72.93 121.61
N ASP A 567 38.13 73.30 120.39
CA ASP A 567 39.33 74.14 120.14
C ASP A 567 39.17 75.53 120.78
N ASP A 568 38.01 76.16 120.65
CA ASP A 568 37.75 77.48 121.22
C ASP A 568 37.82 77.49 122.77
N PHE A 569 37.42 76.40 123.43
CA PHE A 569 37.53 76.25 124.89
C PHE A 569 38.98 76.11 125.37
N LEU A 570 39.83 75.41 124.61
CA LEU A 570 41.23 75.12 124.97
C LEU A 570 42.22 76.23 124.56
N ARG A 571 41.75 77.24 123.82
CA ARG A 571 42.54 78.35 123.27
C ARG A 571 43.39 79.15 124.30
N PRO A 572 42.94 79.43 125.54
CA PRO A 572 43.77 80.09 126.56
C PRO A 572 44.96 79.24 127.02
N LEU A 573 44.78 77.92 127.05
CA LEU A 573 45.80 76.94 127.43
C LEU A 573 46.80 76.74 126.28
N LYS A 574 46.31 76.68 125.02
CA LYS A 574 47.13 76.60 123.80
C LYS A 574 48.13 77.77 123.70
N ASN A 575 47.70 79.00 123.99
CA ASN A 575 48.59 80.18 123.95
C ASN A 575 49.67 80.21 125.03
N TYR A 576 49.44 79.65 126.22
CA TYR A 576 50.45 79.58 127.28
C TYR A 576 51.63 78.67 126.88
N PHE A 577 51.32 77.52 126.26
CA PHE A 577 52.34 76.55 125.84
C PHE A 577 53.12 76.93 124.58
N TYR A 578 52.61 77.83 123.73
CA TYR A 578 53.32 78.34 122.54
C TYR A 578 54.25 79.54 122.81
N TRP A 579 54.16 80.20 123.98
CA TRP A 579 54.93 81.41 124.31
C TRP A 579 56.24 81.15 125.09
N GLU A 580 56.40 79.99 125.73
CA GLU A 580 57.57 79.69 126.58
C GLU A 580 58.75 79.07 125.78
N PRO A 581 59.93 79.73 125.70
CA PRO A 581 61.01 79.35 124.77
C PRO A 581 61.65 77.98 125.02
N HIS A 582 61.47 77.37 126.20
CA HIS A 582 62.15 76.14 126.63
C HIS A 582 61.22 74.90 126.67
N CYS A 583 60.02 74.97 126.06
CA CYS A 583 59.01 73.89 126.10
C CYS A 583 59.44 72.59 125.39
N PHE A 584 60.50 72.60 124.57
CA PHE A 584 61.06 71.40 123.92
C PHE A 584 61.84 70.48 124.88
N ASP A 585 62.34 70.99 126.00
CA ASP A 585 63.15 70.22 126.97
C ASP A 585 62.32 69.67 128.15
N ILE A 586 60.99 69.86 128.15
CA ILE A 586 60.07 69.42 129.20
C ILE A 586 59.12 68.35 128.64
N PRO A 587 59.23 67.08 129.07
CA PRO A 587 58.46 65.95 128.50
C PRO A 587 56.93 66.13 128.52
N SER A 588 56.39 66.81 129.53
CA SER A 588 54.94 67.07 129.65
C SER A 588 54.43 68.18 128.72
N CYS A 589 55.31 69.08 128.27
CA CYS A 589 54.96 70.24 127.45
C CYS A 589 54.87 69.86 125.95
N TRP A 590 55.80 69.04 125.47
CA TRP A 590 55.80 68.52 124.10
C TRP A 590 54.60 67.60 123.79
N ALA A 591 54.21 66.74 124.74
CA ALA A 591 53.08 65.82 124.57
C ALA A 591 51.76 66.55 124.32
N MET A 592 51.51 67.67 124.99
CA MET A 592 50.28 68.45 124.79
C MET A 592 50.28 69.24 123.47
N ARG A 593 51.44 69.67 122.98
CA ARG A 593 51.52 70.37 121.68
C ARG A 593 51.24 69.44 120.50
N SER A 594 51.79 68.22 120.51
CA SER A 594 51.54 67.21 119.46
C SER A 594 50.07 66.78 119.36
N LEU A 595 49.33 66.86 120.48
CA LEU A 595 47.90 66.53 120.55
C LEU A 595 47.05 67.63 119.88
N PHE A 596 47.48 68.89 119.96
CA PHE A 596 46.82 70.01 119.26
C PHE A 596 47.16 70.06 117.76
N ASP A 597 48.39 69.75 117.36
CA ASP A 597 48.77 69.68 115.93
C ASP A 597 48.00 68.56 115.18
N SER A 598 47.47 67.55 115.88
CA SER A 598 46.64 66.49 115.27
C SER A 598 45.17 66.89 115.07
N LEU A 599 44.67 67.90 115.79
CA LEU A 599 43.31 68.42 115.67
C LEU A 599 43.16 69.37 114.47
N ASP A 600 44.23 70.08 114.08
CA ASP A 600 44.23 71.04 112.97
C ASP A 600 44.15 70.37 111.55
N GLY A 601 44.18 69.03 111.46
CA GLY A 601 44.09 68.29 110.17
C GLY A 601 42.68 67.96 109.66
N ILE A 602 41.65 68.22 110.47
CA ILE A 602 40.27 67.74 110.23
C ILE A 602 39.51 68.57 109.17
N ASP A 603 39.87 69.84 108.96
CA ASP A 603 39.25 70.70 107.93
C ASP A 603 39.55 70.24 106.48
N SER A 604 40.65 69.51 106.26
CA SER A 604 41.00 68.99 104.94
C SER A 604 40.11 67.83 104.48
N LEU A 605 39.38 67.19 105.40
CA LEU A 605 38.53 66.04 105.15
C LEU A 605 37.14 66.46 104.63
N ASP A 606 36.56 67.55 105.15
CA ASP A 606 35.26 68.08 104.71
C ASP A 606 35.30 68.58 103.25
N ALA A 607 36.36 69.31 102.89
CA ALA A 607 36.54 69.81 101.52
C ALA A 607 36.61 68.66 100.48
N GLN A 608 37.23 67.53 100.81
CA GLN A 608 37.33 66.37 99.91
C GLN A 608 36.00 65.62 99.78
N ILE A 609 35.18 65.57 100.84
CA ILE A 609 33.85 64.94 100.80
C ILE A 609 32.88 65.80 99.98
N ALA A 610 32.96 67.12 100.05
CA ALA A 610 32.16 68.03 99.24
C ALA A 610 32.44 67.89 97.73
N ASP A 611 33.71 67.82 97.33
CA ASP A 611 34.09 67.61 95.92
C ASP A 611 33.64 66.23 95.39
N ALA A 612 33.65 65.20 96.24
CA ALA A 612 33.17 63.87 95.88
C ALA A 612 31.66 63.86 95.62
N VAL A 613 30.84 64.48 96.48
CA VAL A 613 29.38 64.61 96.28
C VAL A 613 29.07 65.29 94.95
N THR A 614 29.72 66.43 94.69
CA THR A 614 29.51 67.22 93.47
C THR A 614 29.87 66.44 92.20
N SER A 615 30.91 65.61 92.25
CA SER A 615 31.34 64.77 91.12
C SER A 615 30.36 63.62 90.83
N PHE A 616 29.81 62.98 91.88
CA PHE A 616 28.83 61.91 91.72
C PHE A 616 27.44 62.41 91.30
N GLU A 617 27.01 63.60 91.76
CA GLU A 617 25.78 64.26 91.27
C GLU A 617 25.79 64.51 89.75
N ALA A 618 26.96 64.87 89.20
CA ALA A 618 27.09 65.08 87.76
C ALA A 618 26.87 63.78 86.96
N ILE A 619 27.33 62.65 87.48
CA ILE A 619 27.14 61.33 86.88
C ILE A 619 25.68 60.88 87.04
N ASP A 620 25.07 61.12 88.21
CA ASP A 620 23.66 60.81 88.51
C ASP A 620 22.68 61.49 87.54
N ARG A 621 22.99 62.72 87.09
CA ARG A 621 22.18 63.43 86.08
C ARG A 621 22.38 62.93 84.65
N LEU A 622 23.53 62.35 84.31
CA LEU A 622 23.89 61.93 82.95
C LEU A 622 23.39 60.51 82.61
N LEU A 623 23.37 59.61 83.58
CA LEU A 623 22.95 58.22 83.36
C LEU A 623 21.49 58.08 82.87
N PRO A 624 20.50 58.81 83.42
CA PRO A 624 19.13 58.81 82.91
C PRO A 624 19.03 59.31 81.45
N GLN A 625 19.86 60.29 81.07
CA GLN A 625 19.90 60.77 79.69
C GLN A 625 20.46 59.71 78.74
N MET A 626 21.49 58.97 79.16
CA MET A 626 22.05 57.86 78.40
C MET A 626 21.04 56.72 78.19
N ILE A 627 20.26 56.37 79.22
CA ILE A 627 19.17 55.40 79.14
C ILE A 627 18.14 55.83 78.08
N SER A 628 17.71 57.10 78.08
CA SER A 628 16.75 57.62 77.09
C SER A 628 17.25 57.57 75.63
N GLN A 629 18.57 57.61 75.42
CA GLN A 629 19.18 57.49 74.08
C GLN A 629 19.25 56.01 73.66
N LEU A 630 19.62 55.12 74.59
CA LEU A 630 19.63 53.69 74.35
C LEU A 630 18.23 53.13 74.05
N GLU A 631 17.20 53.61 74.76
CA GLU A 631 15.80 53.25 74.48
C GLU A 631 15.35 53.65 73.08
N ARG A 632 15.73 54.84 72.61
CA ARG A 632 15.48 55.28 71.23
C ARG A 632 16.20 54.41 70.21
N MET A 633 17.47 54.09 70.46
CA MET A 633 18.26 53.22 69.58
C MET A 633 17.70 51.79 69.51
N MET A 634 17.16 51.28 70.62
CA MET A 634 16.44 50.00 70.67
C MET A 634 15.12 50.07 69.90
N ALA A 635 14.35 51.16 70.03
CA ALA A 635 13.10 51.37 69.29
C ALA A 635 13.33 51.41 67.76
N ASP A 636 14.36 52.14 67.31
CA ASP A 636 14.76 52.18 65.91
C ASP A 636 15.23 50.81 65.41
N SER A 637 16.03 50.10 66.20
CA SER A 637 16.50 48.75 65.86
C SER A 637 15.35 47.74 65.75
N ARG A 638 14.33 47.88 66.61
CA ARG A 638 13.11 47.07 66.60
C ARG A 638 12.19 47.40 65.42
N SER A 639 12.09 48.69 65.07
CA SER A 639 11.39 49.13 63.86
C SER A 639 12.04 48.55 62.60
N LEU A 640 13.37 48.61 62.51
CA LEU A 640 14.14 48.06 61.39
C LEU A 640 13.99 46.54 61.27
N LEU A 641 14.00 45.81 62.40
CA LEU A 641 13.65 44.38 62.43
C LEU A 641 12.23 44.13 61.93
N GLY A 642 11.26 44.96 62.34
CA GLY A 642 9.88 44.89 61.86
C GLY A 642 9.77 45.11 60.35
N VAL A 643 10.55 46.04 59.78
CA VAL A 643 10.60 46.28 58.33
C VAL A 643 11.23 45.08 57.60
N ILE A 644 12.32 44.52 58.10
CA ILE A 644 12.97 43.34 57.51
C ILE A 644 11.99 42.15 57.48
N THR A 645 11.37 41.85 58.63
CA THR A 645 10.48 40.69 58.78
C THR A 645 9.17 40.83 58.01
N ASN A 646 8.54 42.01 58.02
CA ASN A 646 7.28 42.24 57.30
C ASN A 646 7.45 42.28 55.78
N ASN A 647 8.58 42.76 55.26
CA ASN A 647 8.85 42.74 53.82
C ASN A 647 9.33 41.37 53.33
N TYR A 648 10.00 40.58 54.17
CA TYR A 648 10.58 39.29 53.80
C TYR A 648 9.61 38.11 53.91
N GLY A 649 8.77 38.06 54.95
CA GLY A 649 7.83 36.94 55.18
C GLY A 649 6.99 36.56 53.94
N PRO A 650 6.46 37.54 53.18
CA PRO A 650 5.79 37.28 51.90
C PRO A 650 6.72 36.74 50.80
N ALA A 651 7.98 37.20 50.74
CA ALA A 651 8.93 36.85 49.68
C ALA A 651 9.40 35.38 49.76
N HIS A 652 9.59 34.85 50.97
CA HIS A 652 9.95 33.44 51.18
C HIS A 652 8.80 32.47 50.83
N LEU A 653 7.58 32.83 51.20
CA LEU A 653 6.38 32.08 50.80
C LEU A 653 6.19 32.13 49.29
N GLN A 654 6.44 33.28 48.68
CA GLN A 654 6.38 33.46 47.24
C GLN A 654 7.41 32.61 46.52
N SER A 655 8.67 32.52 46.99
CA SER A 655 9.68 31.65 46.37
C SER A 655 9.32 30.17 46.46
N THR A 656 8.80 29.71 47.60
CA THR A 656 8.39 28.30 47.80
C THR A 656 7.21 27.91 46.92
N GLN A 657 6.21 28.78 46.77
CA GLN A 657 5.09 28.56 45.84
C GLN A 657 5.55 28.56 44.38
N THR A 658 6.49 29.46 44.07
CA THR A 658 7.07 29.60 42.74
C THR A 658 7.87 28.34 42.36
N ASP A 659 8.58 27.74 43.31
CA ASP A 659 9.32 26.49 43.12
C ASP A 659 8.41 25.31 42.75
N GLN A 660 7.37 25.06 43.55
CA GLN A 660 6.38 24.02 43.26
C GLN A 660 5.73 24.22 41.89
N THR A 661 5.38 25.47 41.56
CA THR A 661 4.78 25.80 40.26
C THR A 661 5.73 25.47 39.11
N TYR A 662 7.03 25.75 39.22
CA TYR A 662 7.98 25.41 38.16
C TYR A 662 8.16 23.90 37.99
N TYR A 663 8.26 23.16 39.09
CA TYR A 663 8.34 21.70 39.04
C TYR A 663 7.09 21.09 38.41
N ASP A 664 5.90 21.57 38.77
CA ASP A 664 4.64 21.10 38.18
C ASP A 664 4.58 21.38 36.67
N LEU A 665 5.02 22.57 36.23
CA LEU A 665 5.09 22.91 34.79
C LEU A 665 6.07 22.01 34.03
N ILE A 666 7.24 21.73 34.62
CA ILE A 666 8.25 20.83 34.03
C ILE A 666 7.70 19.40 33.93
N ASN A 667 7.08 18.91 35.00
CA ASN A 667 6.51 17.56 35.05
C ASN A 667 5.38 17.40 34.04
N VAL A 668 4.48 18.38 33.90
CA VAL A 668 3.40 18.33 32.91
C VAL A 668 3.94 18.15 31.49
N GLY A 669 4.92 18.95 31.06
CA GLY A 669 5.48 18.78 29.71
C GLY A 669 6.24 17.47 29.53
N ASN A 670 6.98 17.01 30.54
CA ASN A 670 7.67 15.72 30.51
C ASN A 670 6.70 14.53 30.47
N ASP A 671 5.60 14.59 31.21
CA ASP A 671 4.57 13.55 31.23
C ASP A 671 3.84 13.46 29.88
N PHE A 672 3.56 14.61 29.24
CA PHE A 672 2.99 14.65 27.89
C PHE A 672 3.92 13.99 26.87
N ASP A 673 5.21 14.36 26.86
CA ASP A 673 6.20 13.76 25.97
C ASP A 673 6.38 12.25 26.24
N GLN A 674 6.46 11.84 27.51
CA GLN A 674 6.56 10.41 27.90
C GLN A 674 5.32 9.62 27.49
N SER A 675 4.13 10.21 27.60
CA SER A 675 2.87 9.59 27.15
C SER A 675 2.77 9.49 25.62
N ARG A 676 3.66 10.16 24.88
CA ARG A 676 3.62 10.32 23.43
C ARG A 676 2.29 10.89 22.93
N SER A 677 1.63 11.68 23.78
CA SER A 677 0.44 12.42 23.42
C SER A 677 0.87 13.73 22.79
N ASP A 678 0.48 13.93 21.54
CA ASP A 678 0.67 15.20 20.84
C ASP A 678 -0.63 16.00 20.73
N ASP A 679 -1.64 15.66 21.54
CA ASP A 679 -2.76 16.56 21.76
C ASP A 679 -2.19 17.93 22.17
N PHE A 680 -2.53 18.98 21.41
CA PHE A 680 -1.89 20.32 21.45
C PHE A 680 -0.49 20.42 20.81
N PHE A 681 -0.25 19.73 19.70
CA PHE A 681 0.92 19.91 18.84
C PHE A 681 1.14 21.41 18.50
N TYR A 682 2.37 21.87 18.68
CA TYR A 682 2.80 23.22 18.33
C TYR A 682 4.33 23.28 18.18
N ILE A 683 4.80 23.90 17.10
CA ILE A 683 6.22 24.19 16.86
C ILE A 683 6.43 25.72 16.79
N PRO A 684 7.30 26.30 17.64
CA PRO A 684 7.65 27.72 17.58
C PRO A 684 8.30 28.11 16.24
N ARG A 685 8.23 29.40 15.88
CA ARG A 685 8.79 29.87 14.60
C ARG A 685 10.30 29.68 14.53
N GLU A 686 10.96 29.79 15.67
CA GLU A 686 12.41 29.63 15.83
C GLU A 686 12.86 28.19 15.53
N ALA A 687 11.99 27.20 15.76
CA ALA A 687 12.31 25.80 15.52
C ALA A 687 12.35 25.44 14.02
N PHE A 688 11.74 26.23 13.14
CA PHE A 688 11.86 26.05 11.69
C PHE A 688 13.29 26.33 11.17
N ASP A 689 14.11 27.01 11.97
CA ASP A 689 15.51 27.25 11.64
C ASP A 689 16.44 26.09 12.03
N ASN A 690 15.97 25.12 12.81
CA ASN A 690 16.72 23.93 13.20
C ASN A 690 17.01 23.04 11.97
N GLU A 691 18.26 22.54 11.85
CA GLU A 691 18.69 21.65 10.77
C GLU A 691 17.87 20.35 10.67
N ASP A 692 17.39 19.86 11.81
CA ASP A 692 16.57 18.66 11.90
C ASP A 692 15.20 18.85 11.23
N VAL A 693 14.54 19.98 11.55
CA VAL A 693 13.26 20.36 10.94
C VAL A 693 13.47 20.67 9.46
N LYS A 694 14.56 21.33 9.08
CA LYS A 694 14.92 21.58 7.68
C LYS A 694 15.12 20.29 6.89
N THR A 695 15.79 19.29 7.47
CA THR A 695 15.97 17.97 6.85
C THR A 695 14.62 17.26 6.68
N GLY A 696 13.76 17.29 7.70
CA GLY A 696 12.40 16.76 7.60
C GLY A 696 11.57 17.45 6.52
N MET A 697 11.64 18.79 6.42
CA MET A 697 10.92 19.56 5.41
C MET A 697 11.40 19.23 3.99
N GLN A 698 12.69 19.06 3.77
CA GLN A 698 13.23 18.63 2.47
C GLN A 698 12.68 17.27 2.02
N LEU A 699 12.40 16.38 2.98
CA LEU A 699 11.88 15.03 2.70
C LEU A 699 10.35 14.99 2.66
N MET A 700 9.63 15.81 3.40
CA MET A 700 8.17 15.67 3.54
C MET A 700 7.38 16.80 2.87
N MET A 701 8.05 17.85 2.39
CA MET A 701 7.42 18.98 1.71
C MET A 701 8.08 19.24 0.35
N SER A 702 7.32 19.78 -0.58
CA SER A 702 7.85 20.21 -1.87
C SER A 702 8.81 21.40 -1.70
N PRO A 703 9.73 21.61 -2.66
CA PRO A 703 10.66 22.75 -2.62
C PRO A 703 9.96 24.13 -2.53
N ASP A 704 8.76 24.26 -3.10
CA ASP A 704 7.94 25.48 -3.04
C ASP A 704 7.12 25.63 -1.75
N GLY A 705 7.14 24.62 -0.86
CA GLY A 705 6.39 24.59 0.40
C GLY A 705 4.88 24.41 0.27
N LYS A 706 4.35 24.24 -0.96
CA LYS A 706 2.91 24.15 -1.24
C LYS A 706 2.34 22.74 -1.29
N ALA A 707 3.17 21.72 -1.14
CA ALA A 707 2.74 20.34 -1.04
C ALA A 707 3.41 19.67 0.15
N ALA A 708 2.62 18.92 0.93
CA ALA A 708 3.08 18.11 2.05
C ALA A 708 2.67 16.67 1.80
N ARG A 709 3.63 15.74 1.89
CA ARG A 709 3.37 14.31 1.72
C ARG A 709 3.27 13.57 3.05
N PHE A 710 2.51 12.50 3.01
CA PHE A 710 2.31 11.55 4.09
C PHE A 710 2.57 10.16 3.52
N ILE A 711 3.26 9.32 4.29
CA ILE A 711 3.45 7.90 3.97
C ILE A 711 2.64 7.12 4.99
N VAL A 712 1.60 6.43 4.52
CA VAL A 712 0.66 5.69 5.37
C VAL A 712 0.92 4.20 5.17
N THR A 713 1.27 3.52 6.26
CA THR A 713 1.46 2.06 6.27
C THR A 713 0.21 1.40 6.84
N HIS A 714 -0.34 0.42 6.12
CA HIS A 714 -1.51 -0.34 6.57
C HIS A 714 -1.16 -1.40 7.63
N GLU A 715 -2.14 -1.78 8.44
CA GLU A 715 -2.11 -3.05 9.17
C GLU A 715 -2.48 -4.20 8.21
N GLY A 716 -1.86 -5.37 8.37
CA GLY A 716 -2.10 -6.53 7.51
C GLY A 716 -1.49 -6.40 6.11
N ASN A 717 -2.21 -6.85 5.09
CA ASN A 717 -1.77 -6.86 3.68
C ASN A 717 -2.47 -5.74 2.86
N ALA A 718 -1.73 -4.68 2.54
CA ALA A 718 -2.20 -3.54 1.73
C ALA A 718 -2.64 -3.92 0.30
N MET A 719 -2.13 -5.02 -0.26
CA MET A 719 -2.55 -5.50 -1.57
C MET A 719 -3.82 -6.37 -1.52
N GLY A 720 -4.24 -6.77 -0.32
CA GLY A 720 -5.47 -7.54 -0.11
C GLY A 720 -6.74 -6.68 -0.20
N PRO A 721 -7.92 -7.31 -0.09
CA PRO A 721 -9.20 -6.60 -0.02
C PRO A 721 -9.26 -5.58 1.12
N GLU A 722 -8.63 -5.87 2.26
CA GLU A 722 -8.55 -5.00 3.43
C GLU A 722 -7.89 -3.65 3.11
N GLY A 723 -6.80 -3.66 2.35
CA GLY A 723 -6.12 -2.43 1.92
C GLY A 723 -7.00 -1.51 1.08
N ILE A 724 -7.83 -2.09 0.21
CA ILE A 724 -8.81 -1.32 -0.59
C ILE A 724 -9.83 -0.64 0.34
N ASP A 725 -10.37 -1.38 1.30
CA ASP A 725 -11.37 -0.88 2.25
C ASP A 725 -10.79 0.22 3.18
N HIS A 726 -9.50 0.14 3.54
CA HIS A 726 -8.80 1.19 4.28
C HIS A 726 -8.68 2.48 3.45
N VAL A 727 -8.20 2.37 2.20
CA VAL A 727 -7.98 3.53 1.31
C VAL A 727 -9.28 4.21 0.91
N GLU A 728 -10.40 3.49 0.86
CA GLU A 728 -11.72 4.08 0.62
C GLU A 728 -12.13 5.13 1.67
N GLN A 729 -11.64 5.01 2.91
CA GLN A 729 -11.98 5.90 4.03
C GLN A 729 -11.09 7.15 4.11
N PHE A 730 -9.89 7.12 3.50
CA PHE A 730 -8.90 8.20 3.64
C PHE A 730 -9.42 9.56 3.16
N PRO A 731 -10.03 9.70 1.96
CA PRO A 731 -10.46 11.01 1.47
C PRO A 731 -11.43 11.72 2.41
N ASP A 732 -12.38 10.98 2.99
CA ASP A 732 -13.40 11.55 3.87
C ASP A 732 -12.82 11.92 5.24
N ALA A 733 -11.92 11.09 5.79
CA ALA A 733 -11.22 11.38 7.03
C ALA A 733 -10.33 12.64 6.94
N ILE A 734 -9.66 12.83 5.80
CA ILE A 734 -8.79 14.00 5.56
C ILE A 734 -9.64 15.25 5.33
N LYS A 735 -10.69 15.17 4.51
CA LYS A 735 -11.61 16.31 4.30
C LYS A 735 -12.25 16.76 5.61
N ALA A 736 -12.63 15.82 6.48
CA ALA A 736 -13.14 16.14 7.80
C ALA A 736 -12.07 16.81 8.69
N ALA A 737 -10.83 16.35 8.63
CA ALA A 737 -9.71 16.93 9.38
C ALA A 737 -9.33 18.35 8.92
N LEU A 738 -9.38 18.60 7.61
CA LEU A 738 -9.07 19.91 7.00
C LEU A 738 -10.22 20.92 7.08
N LYS A 739 -11.41 20.49 7.55
CA LYS A 739 -12.54 21.40 7.70
C LYS A 739 -12.26 22.43 8.79
N GLU A 740 -12.54 23.70 8.48
CA GLU A 740 -12.35 24.86 9.37
C GLU A 740 -10.88 25.06 9.81
N THR A 741 -9.92 24.62 8.99
CA THR A 741 -8.49 24.87 9.20
C THR A 741 -7.92 25.83 8.14
N SER A 742 -6.67 26.25 8.31
CA SER A 742 -5.93 27.07 7.33
C SER A 742 -5.76 26.39 5.97
N LEU A 743 -5.87 25.05 5.94
CA LEU A 743 -5.75 24.22 4.76
C LEU A 743 -7.11 23.78 4.17
N ALA A 744 -8.20 24.43 4.57
CA ALA A 744 -9.51 24.18 4.00
C ALA A 744 -9.53 24.45 2.49
N GLY A 745 -10.02 23.48 1.70
CA GLY A 745 -10.04 23.57 0.23
C GLY A 745 -8.77 23.06 -0.47
N SER A 746 -7.78 22.57 0.28
CA SER A 746 -6.59 21.91 -0.29
C SER A 746 -6.96 20.69 -1.14
N LYS A 747 -6.18 20.43 -2.19
CA LYS A 747 -6.34 19.25 -3.04
C LYS A 747 -5.63 18.06 -2.40
N ILE A 748 -6.25 16.89 -2.48
CA ILE A 748 -5.74 15.66 -1.89
C ILE A 748 -5.47 14.67 -3.02
N TYR A 749 -4.27 14.11 -3.04
CA TYR A 749 -3.86 13.07 -3.98
C TYR A 749 -3.39 11.86 -3.19
N ILE A 750 -3.84 10.67 -3.59
CA ILE A 750 -3.53 9.41 -2.91
C ILE A 750 -3.12 8.40 -3.97
N GLY A 751 -1.95 7.80 -3.80
CA GLY A 751 -1.48 6.71 -4.64
C GLY A 751 -0.64 5.73 -3.83
N GLY A 752 -0.47 4.52 -4.34
CA GLY A 752 0.08 3.42 -3.57
C GLY A 752 -0.56 2.11 -4.00
N ALA A 753 -0.23 1.02 -3.33
CA ALA A 753 -0.67 -0.32 -3.74
C ALA A 753 -2.18 -0.54 -3.54
N GLY A 754 -2.72 -0.18 -2.38
CA GLY A 754 -4.15 -0.22 -2.08
C GLY A 754 -4.95 0.75 -2.95
N SER A 755 -4.44 1.95 -3.21
CA SER A 755 -5.05 2.90 -4.16
C SER A 755 -5.08 2.36 -5.59
N ASN A 756 -3.99 1.72 -6.05
CA ASN A 756 -3.94 1.08 -7.36
C ASN A 756 -4.95 -0.08 -7.45
N ASN A 757 -5.01 -0.93 -6.42
CA ASN A 757 -5.93 -2.07 -6.40
C ASN A 757 -7.40 -1.64 -6.32
N LYS A 758 -7.69 -0.52 -5.64
CA LYS A 758 -9.01 0.13 -5.66
C LYS A 758 -9.41 0.56 -7.06
N ASP A 759 -8.52 1.25 -7.79
CA ASP A 759 -8.79 1.70 -9.16
C ASP A 759 -8.95 0.50 -10.10
N ILE A 760 -8.12 -0.55 -9.96
CA ILE A 760 -8.27 -1.81 -10.70
C ILE A 760 -9.62 -2.46 -10.40
N LYS A 761 -10.04 -2.58 -9.14
CA LYS A 761 -11.33 -3.16 -8.74
C LYS A 761 -12.49 -2.40 -9.39
N ALA A 762 -12.47 -1.07 -9.33
CA ALA A 762 -13.52 -0.22 -9.90
C ALA A 762 -13.59 -0.35 -11.44
N TYR A 763 -12.45 -0.26 -12.12
CA TYR A 763 -12.41 -0.37 -13.58
C TYR A 763 -12.68 -1.79 -14.07
N ALA A 764 -12.13 -2.83 -13.43
CA ALA A 764 -12.39 -4.22 -13.82
C ALA A 764 -13.88 -4.58 -13.71
N ALA A 765 -14.59 -4.10 -12.68
CA ALA A 765 -16.03 -4.34 -12.54
C ALA A 765 -16.84 -3.65 -13.66
N SER A 766 -16.52 -2.39 -13.95
CA SER A 766 -17.16 -1.63 -15.04
C SER A 766 -16.84 -2.24 -16.41
N ASP A 767 -15.58 -2.54 -16.67
CA ASP A 767 -15.10 -3.11 -17.94
C ASP A 767 -15.71 -4.48 -18.19
N LEU A 768 -15.74 -5.36 -17.17
CA LEU A 768 -16.38 -6.67 -17.29
C LEU A 768 -17.85 -6.53 -17.71
N LEU A 769 -18.59 -5.60 -17.11
CA LEU A 769 -20.00 -5.38 -17.45
C LEU A 769 -20.17 -4.86 -18.89
N ILE A 770 -19.36 -3.88 -19.30
CA ILE A 770 -19.40 -3.31 -20.65
C ILE A 770 -19.05 -4.38 -21.69
N VAL A 771 -17.93 -5.08 -21.49
CA VAL A 771 -17.45 -6.13 -22.39
C VAL A 771 -18.42 -7.30 -22.45
N ALA A 772 -18.97 -7.74 -21.31
CA ALA A 772 -19.92 -8.85 -21.27
C ALA A 772 -21.21 -8.52 -22.02
N ILE A 773 -21.79 -7.34 -21.81
CA ILE A 773 -22.98 -6.91 -22.53
C ILE A 773 -22.68 -6.79 -24.02
N ALA A 774 -21.58 -6.15 -24.39
CA ALA A 774 -21.18 -6.00 -25.79
C ALA A 774 -20.97 -7.35 -26.49
N ALA A 775 -20.24 -8.27 -25.85
CA ALA A 775 -19.98 -9.60 -26.37
C ALA A 775 -21.28 -10.42 -26.52
N PHE A 776 -22.14 -10.45 -25.51
CA PHE A 776 -23.42 -11.18 -25.61
C PHE A 776 -24.35 -10.59 -26.67
N VAL A 777 -24.44 -9.27 -26.78
CA VAL A 777 -25.23 -8.60 -27.84
C VAL A 777 -24.65 -8.95 -29.21
N LEU A 778 -23.33 -8.89 -29.38
CA LEU A 778 -22.68 -9.23 -30.64
C LEU A 778 -22.90 -10.69 -31.03
N ILE A 779 -22.68 -11.63 -30.09
CA ILE A 779 -22.93 -13.06 -30.30
C ILE A 779 -24.40 -13.29 -30.65
N PHE A 780 -25.32 -12.64 -29.92
CA PHE A 780 -26.75 -12.71 -30.21
C PHE A 780 -27.06 -12.25 -31.64
N LEU A 781 -26.49 -11.13 -32.10
CA LEU A 781 -26.69 -10.61 -33.45
C LEU A 781 -26.11 -11.54 -34.53
N ILE A 782 -24.91 -12.08 -34.32
CA ILE A 782 -24.29 -13.05 -35.23
C ILE A 782 -25.16 -14.33 -35.30
N MET A 783 -25.60 -14.84 -34.15
CA MET A 783 -26.45 -16.02 -34.08
C MET A 783 -27.83 -15.77 -34.71
N LEU A 784 -28.41 -14.59 -34.54
CA LEU A 784 -29.65 -14.20 -35.18
C LEU A 784 -29.50 -14.19 -36.71
N TYR A 785 -28.40 -13.64 -37.21
CA TYR A 785 -28.09 -13.62 -38.65
C TYR A 785 -27.90 -15.04 -39.23
N LEU A 786 -27.12 -15.88 -38.55
CA LEU A 786 -26.78 -17.23 -39.04
C LEU A 786 -27.94 -18.22 -38.89
N THR A 787 -28.57 -18.27 -37.72
CA THR A 787 -29.65 -19.24 -37.46
C THR A 787 -30.99 -18.82 -38.06
N ARG A 788 -31.22 -17.51 -38.25
CA ARG A 788 -32.51 -16.89 -38.63
C ARG A 788 -33.65 -17.28 -37.68
N SER A 789 -33.33 -17.51 -36.41
CA SER A 789 -34.29 -17.81 -35.35
C SER A 789 -33.98 -16.96 -34.12
N LEU A 790 -35.00 -16.24 -33.62
CA LEU A 790 -34.86 -15.40 -32.44
C LEU A 790 -34.66 -16.24 -31.17
N VAL A 791 -35.41 -17.34 -31.05
CA VAL A 791 -35.36 -18.22 -29.89
C VAL A 791 -34.02 -18.96 -29.85
N ALA A 792 -33.53 -19.46 -30.99
CA ALA A 792 -32.22 -20.10 -31.05
C ALA A 792 -31.09 -19.10 -30.72
N ALA A 793 -31.18 -17.87 -31.24
CA ALA A 793 -30.21 -16.82 -30.96
C ALA A 793 -30.16 -16.40 -29.49
N MET A 794 -31.25 -16.56 -28.72
CA MET A 794 -31.26 -16.32 -27.28
C MET A 794 -30.81 -17.54 -26.45
N VAL A 795 -31.22 -18.75 -26.86
CA VAL A 795 -30.90 -19.99 -26.13
C VAL A 795 -29.39 -20.27 -26.17
N ILE A 796 -28.72 -20.07 -27.30
CA ILE A 796 -27.29 -20.40 -27.44
C ILE A 796 -26.42 -19.58 -26.46
N PRO A 797 -26.43 -18.22 -26.47
CA PRO A 797 -25.68 -17.45 -25.48
C PRO A 797 -26.09 -17.77 -24.04
N GLY A 798 -27.38 -18.04 -23.79
CA GLY A 798 -27.86 -18.44 -22.46
C GLY A 798 -27.24 -19.76 -21.97
N THR A 799 -27.13 -20.77 -22.86
CA THR A 799 -26.47 -22.04 -22.52
C THR A 799 -24.97 -21.90 -22.31
N VAL A 800 -24.32 -20.98 -23.05
CA VAL A 800 -22.89 -20.68 -22.88
C VAL A 800 -22.64 -19.96 -21.55
N ALA A 801 -23.48 -18.97 -21.20
CA ALA A 801 -23.43 -18.30 -19.90
C ALA A 801 -23.66 -19.29 -18.74
N PHE A 802 -24.60 -20.22 -18.91
CA PHE A 802 -24.86 -21.28 -17.94
C PHE A 802 -23.66 -22.23 -17.78
N SER A 803 -23.03 -22.64 -18.89
CA SER A 803 -21.79 -23.43 -18.87
C SER A 803 -20.67 -22.69 -18.16
N TYR A 804 -20.48 -21.41 -18.48
CA TYR A 804 -19.48 -20.54 -17.85
C TYR A 804 -19.66 -20.48 -16.33
N ALA A 805 -20.89 -20.27 -15.84
CA ALA A 805 -21.17 -20.21 -14.40
C ALA A 805 -20.78 -21.52 -13.69
N GLY A 806 -21.07 -22.68 -14.29
CA GLY A 806 -20.65 -23.98 -13.74
C GLY A 806 -19.14 -24.17 -13.76
N ALA A 807 -18.49 -23.76 -14.85
CA ALA A 807 -17.05 -23.90 -15.03
C ALA A 807 -16.25 -22.99 -14.09
N PHE A 808 -16.66 -21.73 -13.96
CA PHE A 808 -16.07 -20.77 -13.05
C PHE A 808 -16.24 -21.20 -11.61
N GLY A 809 -17.43 -21.68 -11.22
CA GLY A 809 -17.68 -22.26 -9.91
C GLY A 809 -16.80 -23.49 -9.61
N LEU A 810 -16.62 -24.39 -10.57
CA LEU A 810 -15.70 -25.52 -10.40
C LEU A 810 -14.23 -25.07 -10.28
N SER A 811 -13.83 -24.02 -10.99
CA SER A 811 -12.50 -23.42 -10.83
C SER A 811 -12.29 -22.85 -9.43
N ILE A 812 -13.31 -22.20 -8.85
CA ILE A 812 -13.30 -21.75 -7.45
C ILE A 812 -13.13 -22.93 -6.50
N LEU A 813 -13.85 -24.04 -6.71
CA LEU A 813 -13.66 -25.25 -5.90
C LEU A 813 -12.21 -25.75 -5.96
N VAL A 814 -11.62 -25.84 -7.16
CA VAL A 814 -10.26 -26.37 -7.33
C VAL A 814 -9.21 -25.45 -6.71
N TRP A 815 -9.22 -24.16 -7.05
CA TRP A 815 -8.17 -23.25 -6.62
C TRP A 815 -8.38 -22.75 -5.19
N GLN A 816 -9.58 -22.26 -4.86
CA GLN A 816 -9.85 -21.63 -3.59
C GLN A 816 -10.03 -22.62 -2.45
N HIS A 817 -10.76 -23.72 -2.67
CA HIS A 817 -11.09 -24.68 -1.61
C HIS A 817 -10.14 -25.87 -1.54
N LEU A 818 -9.64 -26.36 -2.69
CA LEU A 818 -8.75 -27.54 -2.71
C LEU A 818 -7.27 -27.16 -2.58
N ILE A 819 -6.83 -26.14 -3.32
CA ILE A 819 -5.42 -25.67 -3.30
C ILE A 819 -5.20 -24.61 -2.20
N GLY A 820 -6.25 -23.88 -1.80
CA GLY A 820 -6.16 -22.81 -0.81
C GLY A 820 -5.68 -21.46 -1.37
N LEU A 821 -5.64 -21.30 -2.69
CA LEU A 821 -5.26 -20.07 -3.37
C LEU A 821 -6.50 -19.39 -3.96
N HIS A 822 -6.74 -18.15 -3.56
CA HIS A 822 -7.80 -17.34 -4.16
C HIS A 822 -7.61 -17.19 -5.68
N LEU A 823 -8.69 -16.84 -6.39
CA LEU A 823 -8.59 -16.58 -7.82
C LEU A 823 -8.08 -15.17 -8.05
N HIS A 824 -7.12 -15.03 -8.97
CA HIS A 824 -6.60 -13.74 -9.37
C HIS A 824 -7.66 -12.92 -10.10
N TRP A 825 -7.67 -11.59 -9.91
CA TRP A 825 -8.69 -10.70 -10.50
C TRP A 825 -8.78 -10.78 -12.04
N LEU A 826 -7.67 -11.06 -12.74
CA LEU A 826 -7.64 -11.26 -14.20
C LEU A 826 -8.41 -12.51 -14.67
N VAL A 827 -8.59 -13.52 -13.82
CA VAL A 827 -9.15 -14.82 -14.23
C VAL A 827 -10.60 -14.68 -14.66
N LEU A 828 -11.40 -13.93 -13.90
CA LEU A 828 -12.83 -13.74 -14.19
C LEU A 828 -13.06 -13.16 -15.61
N PRO A 829 -12.55 -11.96 -15.97
CA PRO A 829 -12.77 -11.37 -17.29
C PRO A 829 -12.14 -12.15 -18.45
N LEU A 830 -10.92 -12.68 -18.29
CA LEU A 830 -10.25 -13.41 -19.37
C LEU A 830 -10.91 -14.75 -19.67
N THR A 831 -11.27 -15.51 -18.64
CA THR A 831 -11.95 -16.81 -18.84
C THR A 831 -13.36 -16.60 -19.34
N PHE A 832 -14.04 -15.53 -18.90
CA PHE A 832 -15.36 -15.15 -19.41
C PHE A 832 -15.30 -14.92 -20.92
N ILE A 833 -14.41 -14.03 -21.38
CA ILE A 833 -14.38 -13.66 -22.79
C ILE A 833 -13.98 -14.86 -23.67
N ILE A 834 -12.99 -15.65 -23.25
CA ILE A 834 -12.54 -16.83 -23.99
C ILE A 834 -13.64 -17.90 -24.04
N LEU A 835 -14.27 -18.25 -22.92
CA LEU A 835 -15.30 -19.28 -22.87
C LEU A 835 -16.58 -18.87 -23.59
N VAL A 836 -16.97 -17.60 -23.49
CA VAL A 836 -18.15 -17.08 -24.18
C VAL A 836 -17.91 -17.00 -25.69
N ALA A 837 -16.73 -16.54 -26.11
CA ALA A 837 -16.31 -16.53 -27.50
C ALA A 837 -16.34 -17.95 -28.11
N VAL A 838 -15.60 -18.88 -27.51
CA VAL A 838 -15.41 -20.24 -28.02
C VAL A 838 -16.64 -21.12 -27.83
N GLY A 839 -17.35 -21.03 -26.70
CA GLY A 839 -18.53 -21.85 -26.42
C GLY A 839 -19.70 -21.59 -27.37
N SER A 840 -19.77 -20.39 -27.97
CA SER A 840 -20.79 -20.05 -28.96
C SER A 840 -20.62 -20.77 -30.30
N ASP A 841 -19.37 -21.06 -30.71
CA ASP A 841 -19.00 -21.70 -31.98
C ASP A 841 -19.72 -23.03 -32.15
N TYR A 842 -19.51 -23.92 -31.20
CA TYR A 842 -19.81 -25.32 -31.44
C TYR A 842 -21.31 -25.64 -31.37
N ASN A 843 -22.10 -24.76 -30.77
CA ASN A 843 -23.54 -24.85 -30.81
C ASN A 843 -24.08 -24.63 -32.24
N LEU A 844 -23.38 -23.81 -33.03
CA LEU A 844 -23.72 -23.56 -34.42
C LEU A 844 -23.53 -24.81 -35.30
N LEU A 845 -22.46 -25.59 -35.08
CA LEU A 845 -22.22 -26.87 -35.77
C LEU A 845 -23.39 -27.83 -35.61
N LEU A 846 -23.82 -28.04 -34.36
CA LEU A 846 -24.91 -28.94 -34.04
C LEU A 846 -26.22 -28.46 -34.69
N ILE A 847 -26.55 -27.18 -34.54
CA ILE A 847 -27.80 -26.60 -35.04
C ILE A 847 -27.84 -26.61 -36.57
N SER A 848 -26.73 -26.25 -37.22
CA SER A 848 -26.61 -26.30 -38.68
C SER A 848 -26.86 -27.72 -39.19
N ARG A 849 -26.29 -28.74 -38.53
CA ARG A 849 -26.50 -30.14 -38.92
C ARG A 849 -27.93 -30.61 -38.68
N VAL A 850 -28.55 -30.22 -37.56
CA VAL A 850 -29.97 -30.52 -37.29
C VAL A 850 -30.85 -29.88 -38.36
N LYS A 851 -30.50 -28.69 -38.86
CA LYS A 851 -31.20 -28.01 -39.95
C LYS A 851 -31.05 -28.75 -41.29
N GLU A 852 -29.85 -29.23 -41.63
CA GLU A 852 -29.59 -30.04 -42.83
C GLU A 852 -30.41 -31.35 -42.81
N GLU A 853 -30.43 -32.05 -41.67
CA GLU A 853 -31.13 -33.33 -41.50
C GLU A 853 -32.63 -33.18 -41.19
N SER A 854 -33.14 -31.94 -41.12
CA SER A 854 -34.52 -31.66 -40.74
C SER A 854 -35.56 -32.25 -41.70
N GLY A 855 -35.17 -32.57 -42.94
CA GLY A 855 -36.01 -33.25 -43.94
C GLY A 855 -36.51 -34.64 -43.49
N ALA A 856 -35.78 -35.31 -42.59
CA ALA A 856 -36.18 -36.60 -42.00
C ALA A 856 -37.16 -36.46 -40.81
N GLY A 857 -37.51 -35.23 -40.41
CA GLY A 857 -38.26 -34.87 -39.20
C GLY A 857 -37.35 -34.54 -38.02
N LEU A 858 -37.76 -33.61 -37.14
CA LEU A 858 -36.89 -33.03 -36.10
C LEU A 858 -36.22 -34.05 -35.16
N ASN A 859 -36.95 -35.10 -34.75
CA ASN A 859 -36.42 -36.12 -33.84
C ASN A 859 -35.36 -37.01 -34.50
N THR A 860 -35.67 -37.50 -35.71
CA THR A 860 -34.74 -38.34 -36.48
C THR A 860 -33.54 -37.53 -36.96
N GLY A 861 -33.78 -36.28 -37.36
CA GLY A 861 -32.74 -35.32 -37.75
C GLY A 861 -31.79 -35.02 -36.59
N LEU A 862 -32.30 -34.83 -35.37
CA LEU A 862 -31.46 -34.67 -34.17
C LEU A 862 -30.59 -35.91 -33.88
N ILE A 863 -31.15 -37.11 -34.02
CA ILE A 863 -30.39 -38.36 -33.80
C ILE A 863 -29.29 -38.54 -34.84
N ARG A 864 -29.58 -38.25 -36.11
CA ARG A 864 -28.58 -38.33 -37.19
C ARG A 864 -27.51 -37.26 -37.03
N ALA A 865 -27.91 -36.03 -36.74
CA ALA A 865 -26.99 -34.92 -36.54
C ALA A 865 -26.02 -35.18 -35.38
N LEU A 866 -26.52 -35.57 -34.20
CA LEU A 866 -25.68 -35.84 -33.04
C LEU A 866 -24.82 -37.09 -33.26
N GLY A 867 -25.36 -38.12 -33.92
CA GLY A 867 -24.63 -39.35 -34.25
C GLY A 867 -23.48 -39.16 -35.24
N SER A 868 -23.62 -38.25 -36.22
CA SER A 868 -22.58 -37.98 -37.22
C SER A 868 -21.55 -36.95 -36.74
N THR A 869 -21.97 -35.91 -36.01
CA THR A 869 -21.08 -34.81 -35.61
C THR A 869 -20.48 -34.97 -34.22
N GLY A 870 -21.14 -35.69 -33.31
CA GLY A 870 -20.75 -35.72 -31.90
C GLY A 870 -19.32 -36.21 -31.63
N GLY A 871 -18.84 -37.20 -32.40
CA GLY A 871 -17.47 -37.71 -32.26
C GLY A 871 -16.39 -36.74 -32.74
N VAL A 872 -16.61 -36.05 -33.86
CA VAL A 872 -15.67 -35.05 -34.40
C VAL A 872 -15.66 -33.81 -33.51
N VAL A 873 -16.85 -33.33 -33.11
CA VAL A 873 -17.02 -32.15 -32.25
C VAL A 873 -16.42 -32.35 -30.86
N THR A 874 -16.54 -33.55 -30.29
CA THR A 874 -15.96 -33.84 -28.97
C THR A 874 -14.44 -33.98 -29.03
N SER A 875 -13.92 -34.57 -30.11
CA SER A 875 -12.48 -34.63 -30.35
C SER A 875 -11.86 -33.23 -30.49
N ALA A 876 -12.49 -32.34 -31.26
CA ALA A 876 -12.08 -30.93 -31.37
C ALA A 876 -12.12 -30.23 -30.01
N GLY A 877 -13.26 -30.27 -29.32
CA GLY A 877 -13.40 -29.64 -28.00
C GLY A 877 -12.43 -30.19 -26.94
N LEU A 878 -12.09 -31.48 -26.98
CA LEU A 878 -11.06 -32.07 -26.11
C LEU A 878 -9.66 -31.55 -26.44
N VAL A 879 -9.29 -31.50 -27.72
CA VAL A 879 -8.00 -30.96 -28.16
C VAL A 879 -7.86 -29.52 -27.65
N PHE A 880 -8.85 -28.67 -27.90
CA PHE A 880 -8.83 -27.28 -27.43
C PHE A 880 -8.83 -27.17 -25.89
N ALA A 881 -9.63 -27.97 -25.19
CA ALA A 881 -9.60 -27.95 -23.72
C ALA A 881 -8.21 -28.31 -23.16
N PHE A 882 -7.55 -29.32 -23.74
CA PHE A 882 -6.22 -29.75 -23.31
C PHE A 882 -5.12 -28.77 -23.73
N THR A 883 -5.21 -28.11 -24.88
CA THR A 883 -4.26 -27.05 -25.23
C THR A 883 -4.31 -25.89 -24.24
N MET A 884 -5.50 -25.53 -23.76
CA MET A 884 -5.66 -24.54 -22.70
C MET A 884 -5.11 -25.04 -21.35
N LEU A 885 -5.22 -26.34 -21.07
CA LEU A 885 -4.64 -26.95 -19.86
C LEU A 885 -3.10 -26.89 -19.84
N ALA A 886 -2.45 -26.85 -21.01
CA ALA A 886 -0.99 -26.77 -21.12
C ALA A 886 -0.41 -25.50 -20.45
N MET A 887 -1.20 -24.43 -20.33
CA MET A 887 -0.84 -23.22 -19.60
C MET A 887 -0.61 -23.44 -18.10
N LEU A 888 -1.07 -24.57 -17.53
CA LEU A 888 -0.82 -24.95 -16.13
C LEU A 888 0.66 -25.19 -15.82
N ILE A 889 1.49 -25.41 -16.85
CA ILE A 889 2.94 -25.58 -16.70
C ILE A 889 3.69 -24.25 -16.59
N SER A 890 3.01 -23.11 -16.79
CA SER A 890 3.63 -21.80 -16.54
C SER A 890 4.06 -21.66 -15.09
N ASP A 891 5.24 -21.06 -14.87
CA ASP A 891 5.71 -20.70 -13.54
C ASP A 891 4.82 -19.63 -12.89
N LEU A 892 4.07 -18.86 -13.70
CA LEU A 892 3.03 -17.96 -13.22
C LEU A 892 1.72 -18.69 -12.99
N ARG A 893 1.30 -18.76 -11.72
CA ARG A 893 0.04 -19.39 -11.32
C ARG A 893 -1.18 -18.71 -11.94
N THR A 894 -1.13 -17.41 -12.21
CA THR A 894 -2.21 -16.67 -12.87
C THR A 894 -2.52 -17.21 -14.27
N ILE A 895 -1.49 -17.53 -15.06
CA ILE A 895 -1.65 -18.13 -16.40
C ILE A 895 -2.24 -19.54 -16.29
N GLY A 896 -1.77 -20.33 -15.32
CA GLY A 896 -2.32 -21.65 -15.02
C GLY A 896 -3.79 -21.62 -14.58
N GLN A 897 -4.21 -20.62 -13.79
CA GLN A 897 -5.60 -20.42 -13.39
C GLN A 897 -6.50 -20.13 -14.59
N VAL A 898 -6.08 -19.24 -15.50
CA VAL A 898 -6.83 -18.94 -16.73
C VAL A 898 -6.97 -20.19 -17.58
N GLY A 899 -5.86 -20.87 -17.90
CA GLY A 899 -5.87 -22.05 -18.77
C GLY A 899 -6.68 -23.23 -18.22
N SER A 900 -6.54 -23.54 -16.93
CA SER A 900 -7.32 -24.61 -16.27
C SER A 900 -8.81 -24.29 -16.21
N THR A 901 -9.19 -23.03 -15.95
CA THR A 901 -10.60 -22.61 -15.94
C THR A 901 -11.21 -22.71 -17.34
N VAL A 902 -10.48 -22.29 -18.38
CA VAL A 902 -10.92 -22.45 -19.77
C VAL A 902 -11.02 -23.93 -20.14
N CYS A 903 -10.06 -24.77 -19.75
CA CYS A 903 -10.12 -26.21 -19.95
C CYS A 903 -11.41 -26.80 -19.35
N ILE A 904 -11.67 -26.55 -18.07
CA ILE A 904 -12.88 -27.00 -17.38
C ILE A 904 -14.15 -26.52 -18.12
N GLY A 905 -14.18 -25.26 -18.54
CA GLY A 905 -15.34 -24.70 -19.24
C GLY A 905 -15.58 -25.31 -20.61
N LEU A 906 -14.52 -25.54 -21.39
CA LEU A 906 -14.62 -26.21 -22.69
C LEU A 906 -15.05 -27.68 -22.56
N LEU A 907 -14.57 -28.39 -21.52
CA LEU A 907 -15.00 -29.75 -21.21
C LEU A 907 -16.47 -29.80 -20.80
N LEU A 908 -16.89 -28.92 -19.88
CA LEU A 908 -18.26 -28.83 -19.42
C LEU A 908 -19.21 -28.48 -20.58
N ASP A 909 -18.84 -27.52 -21.42
CA ASP A 909 -19.63 -27.14 -22.59
C ASP A 909 -19.73 -28.29 -23.59
N THR A 910 -18.61 -28.91 -23.95
CA THR A 910 -18.56 -29.97 -24.97
C THR A 910 -19.26 -31.26 -24.52
N LEU A 911 -18.97 -31.71 -23.29
CA LEU A 911 -19.42 -33.01 -22.79
C LEU A 911 -20.80 -32.96 -22.14
N VAL A 912 -21.18 -31.86 -21.51
CA VAL A 912 -22.46 -31.75 -20.78
C VAL A 912 -23.45 -30.89 -21.54
N VAL A 913 -23.12 -29.62 -21.78
CA VAL A 913 -24.09 -28.65 -22.31
C VAL A 913 -24.47 -28.98 -23.75
N ARG A 914 -23.49 -29.20 -24.63
CA ARG A 914 -23.71 -29.48 -26.05
C ARG A 914 -24.24 -30.88 -26.30
N SER A 915 -23.80 -31.86 -25.53
CA SER A 915 -24.21 -33.26 -25.72
C SER A 915 -25.59 -33.56 -25.13
N PHE A 916 -26.03 -32.81 -24.10
CA PHE A 916 -27.29 -33.07 -23.39
C PHE A 916 -28.22 -31.86 -23.31
N VAL A 917 -27.76 -30.72 -22.76
CA VAL A 917 -28.62 -29.55 -22.48
C VAL A 917 -29.22 -28.97 -23.76
N VAL A 918 -28.39 -28.65 -24.75
CA VAL A 918 -28.81 -28.02 -26.02
C VAL A 918 -29.76 -28.94 -26.83
N PRO A 919 -29.43 -30.23 -27.05
CA PRO A 919 -30.36 -31.19 -27.66
C PRO A 919 -31.70 -31.33 -26.92
N CYS A 920 -31.69 -31.32 -25.59
CA CYS A 920 -32.93 -31.37 -24.79
C CYS A 920 -33.76 -30.10 -24.98
N LEU A 921 -33.16 -28.91 -24.96
CA LEU A 921 -33.84 -27.64 -25.21
C LEU A 921 -34.46 -27.60 -26.61
N LEU A 922 -33.72 -28.06 -27.62
CA LEU A 922 -34.21 -28.17 -29.00
C LEU A 922 -35.42 -29.12 -29.09
N ARG A 923 -35.38 -30.24 -28.37
CA ARG A 923 -36.49 -31.21 -28.31
C ARG A 923 -37.71 -30.71 -27.53
N LEU A 924 -37.50 -29.94 -26.45
CA LEU A 924 -38.56 -29.39 -25.59
C LEU A 924 -39.27 -28.20 -26.25
N LEU A 925 -38.51 -27.29 -26.87
CA LEU A 925 -39.04 -26.12 -27.58
C LEU A 925 -39.62 -26.49 -28.96
N GLY A 926 -39.12 -27.55 -29.60
CA GLY A 926 -39.69 -28.11 -30.83
C GLY A 926 -39.76 -27.07 -31.96
N PRO A 927 -40.96 -26.72 -32.50
CA PRO A 927 -41.08 -25.73 -33.58
C PRO A 927 -40.75 -24.31 -33.14
N TRP A 928 -40.99 -23.98 -31.86
CA TRP A 928 -40.72 -22.65 -31.32
C TRP A 928 -39.24 -22.31 -31.32
N PHE A 929 -38.36 -23.32 -31.22
CA PHE A 929 -36.91 -23.15 -31.30
C PHE A 929 -36.47 -22.47 -32.60
N TRP A 930 -37.22 -22.64 -33.69
CA TRP A 930 -36.88 -22.12 -35.01
C TRP A 930 -37.60 -20.82 -35.36
N TRP A 931 -38.51 -20.34 -34.50
CA TRP A 931 -39.32 -19.15 -34.77
C TRP A 931 -38.46 -17.92 -35.06
N PRO A 932 -38.71 -17.16 -36.15
CA PRO A 932 -39.89 -17.19 -37.05
C PRO A 932 -39.81 -18.16 -38.25
N THR A 933 -38.71 -18.91 -38.40
CA THR A 933 -38.54 -19.89 -39.49
C THR A 933 -39.30 -21.18 -39.16
N PHE A 934 -40.34 -21.52 -39.92
CA PHE A 934 -41.14 -22.73 -39.67
C PHE A 934 -40.47 -24.00 -40.21
N ILE A 935 -39.93 -24.84 -39.31
CA ILE A 935 -39.45 -26.20 -39.64
C ILE A 935 -40.52 -27.25 -39.27
N ARG A 936 -40.83 -28.15 -40.21
CA ARG A 936 -41.87 -29.17 -40.03
C ARG A 936 -41.41 -30.28 -39.09
N GLN A 937 -42.29 -30.68 -38.16
CA GLN A 937 -42.00 -31.76 -37.19
C GLN A 937 -41.99 -33.17 -37.79
N ARG A 938 -42.71 -33.40 -38.90
CA ARG A 938 -42.87 -34.72 -39.54
C ARG A 938 -42.44 -34.66 -41.03
N PRO A 939 -41.80 -35.73 -41.55
CA PRO A 939 -41.39 -35.79 -42.95
C PRO A 939 -42.60 -35.76 -43.90
N LEU A 940 -42.39 -35.28 -45.13
CA LEU A 940 -43.39 -35.35 -46.20
C LEU A 940 -43.74 -36.82 -46.48
N ARG A 941 -45.04 -37.13 -46.50
CA ARG A 941 -45.54 -38.47 -46.89
C ARG A 941 -45.11 -38.71 -48.34
N GLN A 942 -44.16 -39.62 -48.58
CA GLN A 942 -43.79 -40.00 -49.95
C GLN A 942 -45.05 -40.50 -50.66
N ARG A 943 -45.42 -39.88 -51.79
CA ARG A 943 -46.44 -40.42 -52.69
C ARG A 943 -45.93 -41.78 -53.15
N GLN A 944 -46.66 -42.85 -52.80
CA GLN A 944 -46.40 -44.18 -53.35
C GLN A 944 -46.37 -44.09 -54.87
N PRO A 945 -45.39 -44.70 -55.56
CA PRO A 945 -45.43 -44.78 -57.02
C PRO A 945 -46.70 -45.51 -57.43
N VAL A 946 -47.53 -44.86 -58.25
CA VAL A 946 -48.72 -45.46 -58.86
C VAL A 946 -48.25 -46.70 -59.64
N PRO A 947 -48.84 -47.89 -59.44
CA PRO A 947 -48.46 -49.06 -60.21
C PRO A 947 -48.74 -48.78 -61.69
N GLN A 948 -47.70 -48.89 -62.53
CA GLN A 948 -47.87 -48.91 -63.98
C GLN A 948 -48.78 -50.09 -64.34
N ARG A 949 -50.02 -49.80 -64.75
CA ARG A 949 -50.86 -50.79 -65.43
C ARG A 949 -50.13 -51.22 -66.70
N GLN A 950 -49.68 -52.47 -66.72
CA GLN A 950 -49.33 -53.18 -67.95
C GLN A 950 -50.52 -53.10 -68.90
N ARG A 951 -50.35 -52.43 -70.05
CA ARG A 951 -51.23 -52.59 -71.20
C ARG A 951 -50.94 -53.98 -71.77
N ALA A 952 -51.83 -54.92 -71.50
CA ALA A 952 -51.93 -56.14 -72.28
C ALA A 952 -52.48 -55.81 -73.67
N GLU A 953 -51.96 -56.55 -74.64
CA GLU A 953 -52.22 -56.48 -76.08
C GLU A 953 -53.70 -56.67 -76.44
N ALA A 954 -54.12 -55.95 -77.47
CA ALA A 954 -55.09 -56.38 -78.47
C ALA A 954 -54.71 -55.73 -79.80
#